data_AF-A0A7X8KZZ9-F1
#
_entry.id   AF-A0A7X8KZZ9-F1
#
_cell.length_a   1.000
_cell.length_b   1.000
_cell.length_c   1.000
_cell.angle_alpha   90.00
_cell.angle_beta   90.00
_cell.angle_gamma   90.00
#
_symmetry.space_group_name_H-M   'P 1'
#
loop_
_entity.id
_entity.type
_entity.pdbx_description
1 polymer ?
#
loop_
_entity_poly.entity_id
_entity_poly.type
_entity_poly.pdbx_seq_one_letter_code
_entity_poly.pdbx_strand_id
1 'polypeptide(L)'
;MSNSNQQQGQTEHPDNPAVSDMNEQMQIRIGKLADLQEQGNDPFEEVVYDASHHAADIIENFDELEDQVVSVAGRIMSKRGMGKVSFCDLHDRSGKIQIFTKIDMLGEEAYKAWQNLDIGDIVGVTGEVMKSKRGEISLRNKAYVLLSKALRPLPEKFHGLKDMDTRYRQRYVDLIVHPHVKQVFEQRSLIIKTIRSYLDSLNFIEVETPILSAIAGGANARPFITHHNALGIDLYMRIAPELYLKRLIVGGMERVYEIGRTFRNEGLSIKHNPEFTLLEVYQAYTDYKGMMDLTEQIISRCAKAVHDDYHVVWNEVELDLTPPFNRMTMTEAVKEYAKIDFAEIADTEAARKLAEEHNLETRPEWQKGDYLNVFFEAYVEDHLVQPTFIYDYPVEISPLTKRKPGHPDLTERFELFICGNEFANAYSELNDPIDQRRRFSDQLARREAGDEEANMMDEDFCRALEYGLPPTGGMGMGIDRLCMLLTDSSSIRDVLLFPTMRPESEKNSENRGSQRETAETFDEYAGSLEDIDFSKVQVEQLFEDMIDFETFSKADFRAVKVLNCEEVPKSKKLLKFTLDDGSGKERVILSGIKENYNAEDLIGKTLLAICNLPPRKMMGIDSEGMIISAIHEEEGEEKLNLVMLNPRIPAGAKMY
;
A
#
# COMPACT_ATOMS: atom_id res chain seq x y z
N MET A 1 45.12 58.23 26.29
CA MET A 1 45.37 57.30 25.17
C MET A 1 46.50 56.40 25.63
N SER A 2 46.41 55.08 25.81
CA SER A 2 45.31 54.11 25.86
C SER A 2 46.01 52.85 26.37
N ASN A 3 45.50 52.25 27.44
CA ASN A 3 46.03 51.03 28.04
C ASN A 3 45.56 49.82 27.23
N SER A 4 46.50 48.93 26.94
CA SER A 4 46.28 47.58 26.42
C SER A 4 45.93 46.63 27.56
N ASN A 5 44.77 45.99 27.47
CA ASN A 5 44.35 44.92 28.39
C ASN A 5 44.07 43.66 27.56
N GLN A 6 44.67 42.54 27.98
CA GLN A 6 44.43 41.20 27.47
C GLN A 6 43.04 40.72 27.91
N GLN A 7 42.27 40.11 27.00
CA GLN A 7 41.15 39.24 27.36
C GLN A 7 41.26 37.92 26.60
N GLN A 8 41.07 36.85 27.37
CA GLN A 8 41.15 35.44 27.02
C GLN A 8 40.13 35.08 25.93
N GLY A 9 40.58 34.28 24.95
CA GLY A 9 39.70 33.67 23.97
C GLY A 9 38.86 32.57 24.62
N GLN A 10 37.55 32.78 24.66
CA GLN A 10 36.58 31.69 24.69
C GLN A 10 36.53 31.09 23.29
N THR A 11 36.86 29.81 23.16
CA THR A 11 36.54 29.01 21.98
C THR A 11 35.03 28.75 21.99
N GLU A 12 34.30 29.52 21.20
CA GLU A 12 32.92 29.19 20.81
C GLU A 12 32.94 27.92 19.95
N HIS A 13 32.25 26.88 20.42
CA HIS A 13 31.88 25.75 19.56
C HIS A 13 30.84 26.24 18.54
N PRO A 14 30.90 25.83 17.27
CA PRO A 14 29.91 26.25 16.28
C PRO A 14 28.55 25.67 16.65
N ASP A 15 27.57 26.55 16.86
CA ASP A 15 26.15 26.21 16.97
C ASP A 15 25.73 25.42 15.72
N ASN A 16 25.60 24.10 15.88
CA ASN A 16 25.09 23.22 14.85
C ASN A 16 23.55 23.25 14.91
N PRO A 17 22.85 23.75 13.87
CA PRO A 17 21.39 23.91 13.88
C PRO A 17 20.60 22.60 14.02
N ALA A 18 21.27 21.43 14.02
CA ALA A 18 20.66 20.13 14.28
C ALA A 18 20.34 19.84 15.77
N VAL A 19 20.86 20.63 16.73
CA VAL A 19 20.77 20.32 18.17
C VAL A 19 19.48 20.86 18.82
N SER A 20 18.87 21.92 18.27
CA SER A 20 17.72 22.59 18.89
C SER A 20 16.39 21.83 18.78
N ASP A 21 16.32 20.79 17.94
CA ASP A 21 15.10 20.02 17.65
C ASP A 21 15.18 18.56 18.13
N MET A 22 16.16 18.25 19.00
CA MET A 22 16.38 16.92 19.54
C MET A 22 15.61 16.70 20.85
N ASN A 23 14.93 15.55 20.97
CA ASN A 23 14.31 15.12 22.22
C ASN A 23 15.38 14.97 23.33
N GLU A 24 15.07 15.37 24.56
CA GLU A 24 15.92 15.28 25.76
C GLU A 24 16.64 13.92 25.89
N GLN A 25 15.96 12.81 25.58
CA GLN A 25 16.57 11.48 25.62
C GLN A 25 17.72 11.30 24.64
N MET A 26 17.64 11.92 23.46
CA MET A 26 18.72 11.87 22.47
C MET A 26 19.93 12.66 22.96
N GLN A 27 19.72 13.85 23.55
CA GLN A 27 20.80 14.65 24.13
C GLN A 27 21.53 13.88 25.23
N ILE A 28 20.80 13.20 26.11
CA ILE A 28 21.39 12.34 27.16
C ILE A 28 22.23 11.21 26.53
N ARG A 29 21.71 10.53 25.51
CA ARG A 29 22.43 9.41 24.84
C ARG A 29 23.67 9.89 24.09
N ILE A 30 23.64 11.09 23.50
CA ILE A 30 24.79 11.75 22.88
C ILE A 30 25.85 12.09 23.93
N GLY A 31 25.45 12.65 25.07
CA GLY A 31 26.37 12.90 26.19
C GLY A 31 27.06 11.62 26.67
N LYS A 32 26.30 10.53 26.86
CA LYS A 32 26.86 9.22 27.21
C LYS A 32 27.87 8.71 26.18
N LEU A 33 27.62 8.92 24.89
CA LEU A 33 28.57 8.53 23.85
C LEU A 33 29.87 9.36 23.94
N ALA A 34 29.76 10.68 24.13
CA ALA A 34 30.91 11.54 24.30
C ALA A 34 31.78 11.11 25.50
N ASP A 35 31.14 10.80 26.63
CA ASP A 35 31.84 10.30 27.83
C ASP A 35 32.59 8.98 27.56
N LEU A 36 31.98 8.06 26.81
CA LEU A 36 32.61 6.79 26.42
C LEU A 36 33.85 7.03 25.54
N GLN A 37 33.74 7.95 24.58
CA GLN A 37 34.83 8.30 23.67
C GLN A 37 35.99 9.00 24.40
N GLU A 38 35.70 9.93 25.32
CA GLU A 38 36.72 10.62 26.11
C GLU A 38 37.49 9.65 27.03
N GLN A 39 36.82 8.59 27.49
CA GLN A 39 37.42 7.53 28.29
C GLN A 39 38.20 6.49 27.47
N GLY A 40 38.26 6.63 26.14
CA GLY A 40 38.92 5.68 25.23
C GLY A 40 38.14 4.37 25.05
N ASN A 41 36.84 4.38 25.31
CA ASN A 41 35.93 3.24 25.16
C ASN A 41 34.92 3.50 24.03
N ASP A 42 35.37 3.98 22.87
CA ASP A 42 34.49 4.26 21.74
C ASP A 42 33.85 2.96 21.23
N PRO A 43 32.52 2.76 21.37
CA PRO A 43 31.88 1.53 20.94
C PRO A 43 31.90 1.33 19.41
N PHE A 44 32.25 2.35 18.63
CA PHE A 44 32.32 2.28 17.16
C PHE A 44 33.72 1.96 16.62
N GLU A 45 34.74 1.84 17.48
CA GLU A 45 36.06 1.30 17.06
C GLU A 45 36.04 -0.23 16.92
N GLU A 46 35.10 -0.90 17.59
CA GLU A 46 34.90 -2.35 17.50
C GLU A 46 34.31 -2.73 16.14
N VAL A 47 35.15 -3.28 15.26
CA VAL A 47 34.76 -3.69 13.90
C VAL A 47 34.29 -5.14 13.79
N VAL A 48 34.64 -5.99 14.77
CA VAL A 48 34.31 -7.43 14.80
C VAL A 48 33.98 -7.85 16.22
N TYR A 49 32.98 -8.73 16.38
CA TYR A 49 32.71 -9.44 17.62
C TYR A 49 32.44 -10.91 17.32
N ASP A 50 33.23 -11.80 17.93
CA ASP A 50 33.14 -13.25 17.71
C ASP A 50 32.00 -13.86 18.55
N ALA A 51 30.77 -13.70 18.07
CA ALA A 51 29.62 -14.41 18.61
C ALA A 51 29.69 -15.91 18.24
N SER A 52 29.61 -16.77 19.24
CA SER A 52 29.69 -18.23 19.06
C SER A 52 28.35 -18.89 18.69
N HIS A 53 27.23 -18.26 19.08
CA HIS A 53 25.89 -18.82 18.95
C HIS A 53 24.86 -17.71 18.75
N HIS A 54 23.71 -18.07 18.19
CA HIS A 54 22.50 -17.26 18.24
C HIS A 54 21.60 -17.62 19.43
N ALA A 55 20.64 -16.75 19.74
CA ALA A 55 19.68 -16.94 20.81
C ALA A 55 18.90 -18.26 20.68
N ALA A 56 18.40 -18.57 19.47
CA ALA A 56 17.66 -19.81 19.20
C ALA A 56 18.54 -21.04 19.39
N ASP A 57 19.80 -21.02 18.93
CA ASP A 57 20.74 -22.14 19.08
C ASP A 57 20.89 -22.55 20.55
N ILE A 58 20.99 -21.57 21.46
CA ILE A 58 21.13 -21.80 22.90
C ILE A 58 19.84 -22.34 23.51
N ILE A 59 18.69 -21.83 23.07
CA ILE A 59 17.38 -22.23 23.59
C ILE A 59 17.04 -23.66 23.18
N GLU A 60 17.27 -23.99 21.91
CA GLU A 60 16.97 -25.30 21.33
C GLU A 60 17.91 -26.39 21.82
N ASN A 61 19.19 -26.05 22.09
CA ASN A 61 20.22 -26.98 22.52
C ASN A 61 20.63 -26.80 23.99
N PHE A 62 19.70 -26.35 24.84
CA PHE A 62 20.00 -26.02 26.25
C PHE A 62 20.66 -27.17 27.01
N ASP A 63 20.15 -28.40 26.87
CA ASP A 63 20.62 -29.54 27.68
C ASP A 63 22.09 -29.89 27.38
N GLU A 64 22.60 -29.55 26.19
CA GLU A 64 24.00 -29.73 25.80
C GLU A 64 24.89 -28.56 26.21
N LEU A 65 24.30 -27.36 26.27
CA LEU A 65 24.99 -26.11 26.49
C LEU A 65 24.94 -25.62 27.94
N GLU A 66 24.12 -26.22 28.82
CA GLU A 66 24.03 -25.85 30.24
C GLU A 66 25.42 -25.84 30.89
N ASP A 67 25.68 -24.79 31.67
CA ASP A 67 26.97 -24.48 32.31
C ASP A 67 28.14 -24.21 31.34
N GLN A 68 27.94 -24.25 30.02
CA GLN A 68 28.95 -23.84 29.05
C GLN A 68 29.01 -22.31 28.92
N VAL A 69 30.20 -21.80 28.62
CA VAL A 69 30.41 -20.38 28.33
C VAL A 69 30.30 -20.15 26.84
N VAL A 70 29.38 -19.27 26.46
CA VAL A 70 29.13 -18.88 25.08
C VAL A 70 29.15 -17.35 24.95
N SER A 71 29.39 -16.88 23.74
CA SER A 71 29.29 -15.47 23.35
C SER A 71 28.11 -15.27 22.38
N VAL A 72 27.30 -14.24 22.63
CA VAL A 72 26.18 -13.81 21.77
C VAL A 72 26.27 -12.31 21.51
N ALA A 73 25.65 -11.82 20.44
CA ALA A 73 25.51 -10.40 20.18
C ALA A 73 24.09 -10.05 19.75
N GLY A 74 23.60 -8.89 20.16
CA GLY A 74 22.26 -8.46 19.79
C GLY A 74 21.87 -7.09 20.34
N ARG A 75 20.62 -6.71 20.13
CA ARG A 75 20.04 -5.44 20.58
C ARG A 75 19.37 -5.61 21.94
N ILE A 76 19.63 -4.69 22.87
CA ILE A 76 18.92 -4.63 24.15
C ILE A 76 17.48 -4.15 23.90
N MET A 77 16.51 -5.05 24.08
CA MET A 77 15.08 -4.75 23.88
C MET A 77 14.34 -4.46 25.19
N SER A 78 14.84 -4.99 26.31
CA SER A 78 14.30 -4.67 27.62
C SER A 78 15.42 -4.69 28.65
N LYS A 79 15.23 -3.92 29.72
CA LYS A 79 16.16 -3.85 30.85
C LYS A 79 15.38 -3.61 32.13
N ARG A 80 15.64 -4.44 33.14
CA ARG A 80 14.96 -4.39 34.44
C ARG A 80 15.93 -4.80 35.55
N GLY A 81 15.79 -4.21 36.73
CA GLY A 81 16.65 -4.56 37.87
C GLY A 81 16.76 -3.44 38.87
N MET A 82 17.15 -3.79 40.10
CA MET A 82 17.35 -2.85 41.19
C MET A 82 18.50 -3.34 42.07
N GLY A 83 19.39 -2.43 42.48
CA GLY A 83 20.57 -2.77 43.28
C GLY A 83 21.54 -3.70 42.53
N LYS A 84 21.89 -4.83 43.14
CA LYS A 84 22.99 -5.72 42.73
C LYS A 84 22.67 -6.73 41.62
N VAL A 85 21.44 -6.71 41.09
CA VAL A 85 20.96 -7.66 40.07
C VAL A 85 20.20 -6.92 38.97
N SER A 86 20.46 -7.28 37.71
CA SER A 86 19.69 -6.84 36.56
C SER A 86 19.47 -7.96 35.55
N PHE A 87 18.42 -7.79 34.75
CA PHE A 87 18.05 -8.64 33.63
C PHE A 87 17.87 -7.78 32.39
N CYS A 88 18.42 -8.22 31.27
CA CYS A 88 18.19 -7.63 29.97
C CYS A 88 17.65 -8.70 29.01
N ASP A 89 16.76 -8.32 28.11
CA ASP A 89 16.41 -9.20 26.99
C ASP A 89 17.20 -8.73 25.76
N LEU A 90 18.04 -9.62 25.24
CA LEU A 90 18.87 -9.38 24.07
C LEU A 90 18.25 -10.05 22.86
N HIS A 91 18.08 -9.32 21.76
CA HIS A 91 17.51 -9.84 20.52
C HIS A 91 18.56 -9.89 19.41
N ASP A 92 18.69 -11.04 18.77
CA ASP A 92 19.48 -11.21 17.55
C ASP A 92 18.56 -11.60 16.37
N ARG A 93 19.15 -12.03 15.25
CA ARG A 93 18.35 -12.42 14.07
C ARG A 93 17.44 -13.63 14.30
N SER A 94 17.79 -14.49 15.25
CA SER A 94 17.10 -15.76 15.53
C SER A 94 16.00 -15.62 16.58
N GLY A 95 16.15 -14.68 17.50
CA GLY A 95 15.18 -14.49 18.58
C GLY A 95 15.72 -13.76 19.79
N LYS A 96 15.19 -14.11 20.97
CA LYS A 96 15.44 -13.46 22.24
C LYS A 96 16.20 -14.38 23.18
N ILE A 97 17.24 -13.87 23.85
CA ILE A 97 17.89 -14.52 24.99
C ILE A 97 17.92 -13.59 26.20
N GLN A 98 17.65 -14.12 27.39
CA GLN A 98 17.74 -13.35 28.64
C GLN A 98 19.19 -13.26 29.12
N ILE A 99 19.65 -12.06 29.44
CA ILE A 99 20.94 -11.82 30.08
C ILE A 99 20.70 -11.54 31.56
N PHE A 100 21.28 -12.38 32.42
CA PHE A 100 21.24 -12.23 33.87
C PHE A 100 22.58 -11.70 34.38
N THR A 101 22.57 -10.52 35.00
CA THR A 101 23.80 -9.86 35.46
C THR A 101 23.75 -9.63 36.96
N LYS A 102 24.86 -9.97 37.65
CA LYS A 102 25.07 -9.75 39.07
C LYS A 102 26.37 -8.98 39.31
N ILE A 103 26.35 -8.04 40.25
CA ILE A 103 27.53 -7.21 40.56
C ILE A 103 28.74 -8.05 40.99
N ASP A 104 28.53 -9.09 41.79
CA ASP A 104 29.61 -9.94 42.32
C ASP A 104 30.28 -10.79 41.22
N MET A 105 29.63 -10.91 40.05
CA MET A 105 30.13 -11.69 38.91
C MET A 105 30.83 -10.80 37.87
N LEU A 106 30.24 -9.64 37.57
CA LEU A 106 30.77 -8.73 36.55
C LEU A 106 31.81 -7.74 37.11
N GLY A 107 31.80 -7.51 38.42
CA GLY A 107 32.58 -6.46 39.08
C GLY A 107 31.81 -5.15 39.21
N GLU A 108 32.10 -4.36 40.25
CA GLU A 108 31.33 -3.16 40.57
C GLU A 108 31.38 -2.08 39.48
N GLU A 109 32.55 -1.85 38.89
CA GLU A 109 32.76 -0.85 37.84
C GLU A 109 32.05 -1.22 36.53
N ALA A 110 32.31 -2.42 36.02
CA ALA A 110 31.65 -2.94 34.82
C ALA A 110 30.14 -3.10 35.01
N TYR A 111 29.66 -3.41 36.22
CA TYR A 111 28.22 -3.43 36.51
C TYR A 111 27.59 -2.04 36.48
N LYS A 112 28.27 -0.99 36.97
CA LYS A 112 27.79 0.40 36.84
C LYS A 112 27.72 0.81 35.37
N ALA A 113 28.74 0.50 34.58
CA ALA A 113 28.73 0.74 33.14
C ALA A 113 27.62 -0.05 32.41
N TRP A 114 27.42 -1.32 32.77
CA TRP A 114 26.30 -2.14 32.29
C TRP A 114 24.95 -1.51 32.63
N GLN A 115 24.79 -0.95 33.83
CA GLN A 115 23.58 -0.24 34.25
C GLN A 115 23.35 1.07 33.46
N ASN A 116 24.39 1.68 32.91
CA ASN A 116 24.28 2.88 32.09
C ASN A 116 23.91 2.62 30.62
N LEU A 117 23.99 1.37 30.14
CA LEU A 117 23.52 0.99 28.79
C LEU A 117 22.02 1.24 28.62
N ASP A 118 21.61 1.61 27.41
CA ASP A 118 20.25 1.97 27.09
C ASP A 118 19.54 0.90 26.25
N ILE A 119 18.20 0.87 26.35
CA ILE A 119 17.37 0.11 25.39
C ILE A 119 17.66 0.64 23.98
N GLY A 120 17.90 -0.28 23.05
CA GLY A 120 18.31 -0.02 21.68
C GLY A 120 19.80 -0.24 21.42
N ASP A 121 20.66 -0.19 22.44
CA ASP A 121 22.10 -0.44 22.29
C ASP A 121 22.35 -1.86 21.77
N ILE A 122 23.39 -2.02 20.94
CA ILE A 122 23.86 -3.33 20.46
C ILE A 122 25.06 -3.73 21.29
N VAL A 123 25.01 -4.93 21.87
CA VAL A 123 26.04 -5.45 22.77
C VAL A 123 26.44 -6.87 22.41
N GLY A 124 27.70 -7.18 22.62
CA GLY A 124 28.22 -8.53 22.74
C GLY A 124 28.23 -8.95 24.20
N VAL A 125 27.83 -10.17 24.52
CA VAL A 125 27.83 -10.73 25.88
C VAL A 125 28.44 -12.12 25.86
N THR A 126 29.48 -12.32 26.67
CA THR A 126 30.03 -13.64 26.99
C THR A 126 29.50 -14.06 28.35
N GLY A 127 28.85 -15.22 28.41
CA GLY A 127 28.17 -15.68 29.62
C GLY A 127 28.00 -17.18 29.69
N GLU A 128 27.69 -17.66 30.88
CA GLU A 128 27.41 -19.08 31.15
C GLU A 128 25.93 -19.37 30.96
N VAL A 129 25.60 -20.39 30.17
CA VAL A 129 24.22 -20.82 29.94
C VAL A 129 23.64 -21.38 31.24
N MET A 130 22.46 -20.91 31.63
CA MET A 130 21.78 -21.33 32.85
C MET A 130 20.26 -21.21 32.71
N LYS A 131 19.52 -21.80 33.65
CA LYS A 131 18.10 -21.47 33.87
C LYS A 131 17.93 -20.52 35.04
N SER A 132 17.20 -19.43 34.83
CA SER A 132 16.80 -18.54 35.92
C SER A 132 15.92 -19.28 36.94
N LYS A 133 15.70 -18.68 38.12
CA LYS A 133 14.77 -19.25 39.13
C LYS A 133 13.33 -19.42 38.62
N ARG A 134 12.96 -18.71 37.56
CA ARG A 134 11.64 -18.80 36.91
C ARG A 134 11.60 -19.82 35.76
N GLY A 135 12.70 -20.52 35.52
CA GLY A 135 12.81 -21.52 34.45
C GLY A 135 13.14 -20.97 33.06
N GLU A 136 13.22 -19.64 32.89
CA GLU A 136 13.64 -19.04 31.62
C GLU A 136 15.13 -19.30 31.39
N ILE A 137 15.50 -19.77 30.19
CA ILE A 137 16.88 -19.97 29.75
C ILE A 137 17.56 -18.60 29.64
N SER A 138 18.76 -18.48 30.21
CA SER A 138 19.49 -17.23 30.32
C SER A 138 20.99 -17.42 30.14
N LEU A 139 21.69 -16.33 29.82
CA LEU A 139 23.13 -16.23 30.00
C LEU A 139 23.45 -15.47 31.27
N ARG A 140 24.22 -16.09 32.16
CA ARG A 140 24.86 -15.41 33.29
C ARG A 140 26.03 -14.60 32.76
N ASN A 141 25.86 -13.28 32.72
CA ASN A 141 26.84 -12.36 32.16
C ASN A 141 28.18 -12.43 32.91
N LYS A 142 29.25 -12.81 32.20
CA LYS A 142 30.63 -12.80 32.69
C LYS A 142 31.40 -11.60 32.17
N ALA A 143 31.17 -11.21 30.91
CA ALA A 143 31.73 -10.03 30.28
C ALA A 143 30.80 -9.51 29.19
N TYR A 144 30.90 -8.23 28.87
CA TYR A 144 30.17 -7.63 27.77
C TYR A 144 31.03 -6.58 27.04
N VAL A 145 30.66 -6.30 25.80
CA VAL A 145 31.21 -5.22 24.97
C VAL A 145 30.05 -4.43 24.41
N LEU A 146 30.08 -3.10 24.51
CA LEU A 146 29.14 -2.23 23.80
C LEU A 146 29.64 -2.09 22.36
N LEU A 147 28.85 -2.55 21.39
CA LEU A 147 29.22 -2.60 19.97
C LEU A 147 28.62 -1.45 19.16
N SER A 148 27.50 -0.88 19.63
CA SER A 148 26.89 0.28 19.00
C SER A 148 25.97 1.00 19.97
N LYS A 149 26.24 2.29 20.20
CA LYS A 149 25.38 3.14 21.02
C LYS A 149 24.16 3.59 20.20
N ALA A 150 22.96 3.26 20.66
CA ALA A 150 21.73 3.80 20.09
C ALA A 150 21.48 5.22 20.62
N LEU A 151 21.60 6.20 19.74
CA LEU A 151 21.37 7.62 20.05
C LEU A 151 19.87 7.98 20.05
N ARG A 152 19.06 7.29 19.25
CA ARG A 152 17.61 7.42 19.26
C ARG A 152 16.99 6.35 20.17
N PRO A 153 16.04 6.70 21.05
CA PRO A 153 15.28 5.70 21.78
C PRO A 153 14.40 4.89 20.82
N LEU A 154 14.21 3.60 21.12
CA LEU A 154 13.20 2.80 20.41
C LEU A 154 11.79 3.29 20.81
N PRO A 155 10.81 3.24 19.90
CA PRO A 155 9.43 3.49 20.26
C PRO A 155 8.92 2.49 21.31
N GLU A 156 7.96 2.90 22.11
CA GLU A 156 7.33 1.99 23.07
C GLU A 156 6.64 0.83 22.34
N LYS A 157 6.87 -0.41 22.79
CA LYS A 157 6.47 -1.65 22.11
C LYS A 157 4.97 -1.74 21.77
N PHE A 158 4.10 -1.12 22.56
CA PHE A 158 2.64 -1.22 22.40
C PHE A 158 1.97 0.03 21.84
N HIS A 159 2.54 1.22 22.07
CA HIS A 159 1.93 2.50 21.68
C HIS A 159 2.78 3.30 20.69
N GLY A 160 4.08 3.01 20.57
CA GLY A 160 5.05 3.91 19.94
C GLY A 160 5.17 3.84 18.42
N LEU A 161 4.73 2.77 17.77
CA LEU A 161 4.84 2.62 16.31
C LEU A 161 3.60 1.98 15.68
N LYS A 162 2.41 2.52 15.97
CA LYS A 162 1.15 2.08 15.36
C LYS A 162 0.86 2.72 14.00
N ASP A 163 1.35 3.95 13.81
CA ASP A 163 1.11 4.71 12.59
C ASP A 163 1.75 4.01 11.38
N MET A 164 0.93 3.65 10.38
CA MET A 164 1.37 2.88 9.22
C MET A 164 2.35 3.66 8.35
N ASP A 165 2.17 4.97 8.19
CA ASP A 165 3.08 5.81 7.41
C ASP A 165 4.49 5.82 8.03
N THR A 166 4.58 5.97 9.36
CA THR A 166 5.85 5.91 10.09
C THR A 166 6.48 4.52 10.00
N ARG A 167 5.69 3.44 10.07
CA ARG A 167 6.20 2.07 9.89
C ARG A 167 6.84 1.87 8.53
N TYR A 168 6.21 2.37 7.47
CA TYR A 168 6.76 2.27 6.11
C TYR A 168 7.99 3.13 5.89
N ARG A 169 8.02 4.37 6.42
CA ARG A 169 9.20 5.25 6.34
C ARG A 169 10.38 4.73 7.13
N GLN A 170 10.11 4.22 8.33
CA GLN A 170 11.12 3.73 9.26
C GLN A 170 11.08 2.21 9.35
N ARG A 171 11.13 1.52 8.19
CA ARG A 171 11.07 0.05 8.13
C ARG A 171 12.09 -0.62 9.06
N TYR A 172 13.27 -0.03 9.22
CA TYR A 172 14.29 -0.54 10.15
C TYR A 172 13.82 -0.56 11.61
N VAL A 173 12.98 0.39 12.05
CA VAL A 173 12.38 0.38 13.39
C VAL A 173 11.22 -0.62 13.44
N ASP A 174 10.39 -0.66 12.40
CA ASP A 174 9.28 -1.61 12.29
C ASP A 174 9.75 -3.06 12.41
N LEU A 175 10.83 -3.42 11.69
CA LEU A 175 11.48 -4.73 11.78
C LEU A 175 12.04 -5.05 13.18
N ILE A 176 12.46 -4.04 13.95
CA ILE A 176 12.97 -4.23 15.32
C ILE A 176 11.82 -4.55 16.28
N VAL A 177 10.70 -3.84 16.17
CA VAL A 177 9.62 -3.89 17.18
C VAL A 177 8.50 -4.87 16.83
N HIS A 178 8.35 -5.25 15.55
CA HIS A 178 7.34 -6.17 15.05
C HIS A 178 7.98 -7.41 14.38
N PRO A 179 8.21 -8.51 15.12
CA PRO A 179 8.81 -9.73 14.57
C PRO A 179 8.06 -10.34 13.39
N HIS A 180 6.72 -10.22 13.36
CA HIS A 180 5.90 -10.73 12.25
C HIS A 180 6.23 -10.04 10.91
N VAL A 181 6.59 -8.75 10.93
CA VAL A 181 6.99 -8.02 9.71
C VAL A 181 8.25 -8.65 9.11
N LYS A 182 9.21 -9.06 9.95
CA LYS A 182 10.40 -9.78 9.47
C LYS A 182 10.02 -11.11 8.82
N GLN A 183 9.08 -11.85 9.41
CA GLN A 183 8.61 -13.14 8.87
C GLN A 183 7.99 -12.98 7.48
N VAL A 184 7.21 -11.92 7.23
CA VAL A 184 6.67 -11.61 5.89
C VAL A 184 7.78 -11.50 4.84
N PHE A 185 8.89 -10.82 5.15
CA PHE A 185 10.00 -10.67 4.21
C PHE A 185 10.87 -11.93 4.05
N GLU A 186 10.98 -12.74 5.10
CA GLU A 186 11.57 -14.08 5.01
C GLU A 186 10.73 -15.00 4.12
N GLN A 187 9.41 -14.96 4.26
CA GLN A 187 8.45 -15.69 3.41
C GLN A 187 8.49 -15.18 1.97
N ARG A 188 8.55 -13.87 1.72
CA ARG A 188 8.78 -13.31 0.38
C ARG A 188 10.03 -13.90 -0.29
N SER A 189 11.12 -14.00 0.47
CA SER A 189 12.37 -14.59 -0.04
C SER A 189 12.20 -16.08 -0.36
N LEU A 190 11.46 -16.82 0.47
CA LEU A 190 11.11 -18.22 0.24
C LEU A 190 10.23 -18.41 -0.99
N ILE A 191 9.24 -17.54 -1.22
CA ILE A 191 8.36 -17.55 -2.40
C ILE A 191 9.21 -17.40 -3.66
N ILE A 192 10.04 -16.35 -3.73
CA ILE A 192 10.90 -16.12 -4.91
C ILE A 192 11.86 -17.29 -5.15
N LYS A 193 12.46 -17.84 -4.09
CA LYS A 193 13.32 -19.03 -4.18
C LYS A 193 12.57 -20.25 -4.72
N THR A 194 11.33 -20.42 -4.29
CA THR A 194 10.46 -21.53 -4.70
C THR A 194 10.10 -21.43 -6.18
N ILE A 195 9.75 -20.22 -6.65
CA ILE A 195 9.49 -19.95 -8.06
C ILE A 195 10.71 -20.32 -8.92
N ARG A 196 11.89 -19.78 -8.57
CA ARG A 196 13.14 -20.08 -9.28
C ARG A 196 13.42 -21.58 -9.33
N SER A 197 13.39 -22.24 -8.18
CA SER A 197 13.67 -23.68 -8.07
C SER A 197 12.70 -24.52 -8.92
N TYR A 198 11.43 -24.11 -9.01
CA TYR A 198 10.45 -24.79 -9.83
C TYR A 198 10.70 -24.58 -11.33
N LEU A 199 10.94 -23.34 -11.77
CA LEU A 199 11.24 -23.02 -13.16
C LEU A 199 12.55 -23.66 -13.63
N ASP A 200 13.59 -23.66 -12.79
CA ASP A 200 14.85 -24.36 -13.03
C ASP A 200 14.63 -25.87 -13.22
N SER A 201 13.75 -26.48 -12.41
CA SER A 201 13.40 -27.90 -12.55
C SER A 201 12.70 -28.25 -13.87
N LEU A 202 12.11 -27.23 -14.52
CA LEU A 202 11.48 -27.33 -15.83
C LEU A 202 12.42 -26.89 -16.98
N ASN A 203 13.71 -26.67 -16.69
CA ASN A 203 14.74 -26.20 -17.63
C ASN A 203 14.45 -24.83 -18.25
N PHE A 204 13.77 -23.93 -17.51
CA PHE A 204 13.80 -22.53 -17.87
C PHE A 204 15.15 -21.91 -17.52
N ILE A 205 15.58 -20.93 -18.32
CA ILE A 205 16.80 -20.18 -18.08
C ILE A 205 16.43 -18.81 -17.52
N GLU A 206 16.91 -18.49 -16.31
CA GLU A 206 16.81 -17.12 -15.78
C GLU A 206 17.70 -16.19 -16.61
N VAL A 207 17.13 -15.07 -17.06
CA VAL A 207 17.82 -14.06 -17.86
C VAL A 207 17.60 -12.66 -17.29
N GLU A 208 18.45 -11.71 -17.68
CA GLU A 208 18.31 -10.30 -17.36
C GLU A 208 18.22 -9.49 -18.66
N THR A 209 17.11 -8.78 -18.85
CA THR A 209 16.88 -7.92 -20.01
C THR A 209 17.00 -6.42 -19.65
N PRO A 210 17.15 -5.51 -20.63
CA PRO A 210 17.36 -4.11 -20.33
C PRO A 210 16.25 -3.48 -19.47
N ILE A 211 16.63 -2.81 -18.37
CA ILE A 211 15.74 -1.95 -17.58
C ILE A 211 15.51 -0.61 -18.27
N LEU A 212 16.54 -0.07 -18.91
CA LEU A 212 16.48 1.15 -19.70
C LEU A 212 16.34 0.79 -21.18
N SER A 213 15.27 1.28 -21.82
CA SER A 213 14.95 0.99 -23.21
C SER A 213 14.76 2.28 -24.02
N ALA A 214 15.07 2.22 -25.32
CA ALA A 214 14.84 3.35 -26.23
C ALA A 214 13.35 3.64 -26.49
N ILE A 215 12.49 2.70 -26.13
CA ILE A 215 11.03 2.79 -26.21
C ILE A 215 10.42 2.14 -24.97
N ALA A 216 9.19 2.52 -24.63
CA ALA A 216 8.36 1.81 -23.67
C ALA A 216 7.35 0.92 -24.43
N GLY A 217 7.31 -0.38 -24.11
CA GLY A 217 6.39 -1.32 -24.72
C GLY A 217 6.31 -2.64 -23.95
N GLY A 218 5.41 -3.53 -24.40
CA GLY A 218 5.14 -4.81 -23.76
C GLY A 218 4.03 -4.75 -22.68
N ALA A 219 3.47 -3.57 -22.44
CA ALA A 219 2.30 -3.35 -21.58
C ALA A 219 1.64 -2.03 -21.96
N ASN A 220 0.41 -1.80 -21.49
CA ASN A 220 -0.23 -0.48 -21.54
C ASN A 220 0.01 0.19 -20.18
N ALA A 221 0.93 1.16 -20.14
CA ALA A 221 1.26 1.90 -18.93
C ALA A 221 2.10 3.14 -19.28
N ARG A 222 1.93 4.21 -18.49
CA ARG A 222 2.78 5.41 -18.62
C ARG A 222 4.21 5.10 -18.11
N PRO A 223 5.27 5.33 -18.91
CA PRO A 223 6.64 5.05 -18.47
C PRO A 223 7.25 6.19 -17.65
N PHE A 224 8.29 5.87 -16.87
CA PHE A 224 9.25 6.88 -16.41
C PHE A 224 10.27 7.18 -17.52
N ILE A 225 10.58 8.45 -17.71
CA ILE A 225 11.54 8.94 -18.71
C ILE A 225 12.82 9.40 -18.01
N THR A 226 13.96 9.07 -18.59
CA THR A 226 15.28 9.51 -18.15
C THR A 226 16.15 9.90 -19.35
N HIS A 227 17.35 10.42 -19.11
CA HIS A 227 18.23 10.94 -20.16
C HIS A 227 19.65 10.38 -20.04
N HIS A 228 20.19 9.84 -21.14
CA HIS A 228 21.55 9.34 -21.21
C HIS A 228 22.52 10.42 -21.70
N ASN A 229 23.13 11.15 -20.77
CA ASN A 229 23.98 12.32 -21.05
C ASN A 229 25.06 12.12 -22.14
N ALA A 230 25.79 10.99 -22.12
CA ALA A 230 26.89 10.80 -23.08
C ALA A 230 26.44 10.44 -24.50
N LEU A 231 25.21 9.94 -24.66
CA LEU A 231 24.62 9.59 -25.95
C LEU A 231 23.68 10.69 -26.45
N GLY A 232 23.23 11.59 -25.56
CA GLY A 232 22.29 12.66 -25.87
C GLY A 232 20.91 12.12 -26.29
N ILE A 233 20.48 10.98 -25.72
CA ILE A 233 19.20 10.34 -26.02
C ILE A 233 18.36 10.19 -24.77
N ASP A 234 17.04 10.23 -24.94
CA ASP A 234 16.09 9.86 -23.90
C ASP A 234 15.94 8.34 -23.85
N LEU A 235 15.72 7.84 -22.64
CA LEU A 235 15.48 6.43 -22.35
C LEU A 235 14.25 6.31 -21.46
N TYR A 236 13.61 5.15 -21.51
CA TYR A 236 12.44 4.82 -20.71
C TYR A 236 12.79 3.69 -19.75
N MET A 237 12.35 3.81 -18.51
CA MET A 237 12.33 2.66 -17.60
C MET A 237 11.29 1.67 -18.13
N ARG A 238 11.62 0.37 -18.16
CA ARG A 238 10.73 -0.65 -18.71
C ARG A 238 9.40 -0.75 -17.96
N ILE A 239 8.32 -0.83 -18.73
CA ILE A 239 6.95 -1.12 -18.25
C ILE A 239 6.61 -2.61 -18.33
N ALA A 240 7.40 -3.38 -19.07
CA ALA A 240 7.43 -4.84 -19.15
C ALA A 240 8.74 -5.31 -19.83
N PRO A 241 9.32 -6.47 -19.48
CA PRO A 241 10.42 -7.11 -20.21
C PRO A 241 9.98 -7.91 -21.46
N GLU A 242 8.67 -8.14 -21.67
CA GLU A 242 8.07 -8.97 -22.72
C GLU A 242 8.79 -8.93 -24.09
N LEU A 243 8.97 -7.74 -24.67
CA LEU A 243 9.49 -7.62 -26.03
C LEU A 243 10.93 -8.16 -26.16
N TYR A 244 11.74 -8.06 -25.11
CA TYR A 244 13.10 -8.61 -25.10
C TYR A 244 13.10 -10.11 -24.87
N LEU A 245 12.25 -10.61 -23.97
CA LEU A 245 12.16 -12.05 -23.71
C LEU A 245 11.70 -12.81 -24.95
N LYS A 246 10.76 -12.25 -25.73
CA LYS A 246 10.38 -12.80 -27.04
C LYS A 246 11.53 -12.79 -28.06
N ARG A 247 12.41 -11.78 -28.06
CA ARG A 247 13.63 -11.79 -28.90
C ARG A 247 14.56 -12.95 -28.53
N LEU A 248 14.62 -13.35 -27.25
CA LEU A 248 15.39 -14.53 -26.85
C LEU A 248 14.76 -15.84 -27.34
N ILE A 249 13.43 -15.90 -27.39
CA ILE A 249 12.72 -17.05 -27.99
C ILE A 249 12.99 -17.12 -29.50
N VAL A 250 12.95 -15.99 -30.22
CA VAL A 250 13.41 -15.90 -31.63
C VAL A 250 14.86 -16.38 -31.75
N GLY A 251 15.71 -16.03 -30.78
CA GLY A 251 17.10 -16.48 -30.69
C GLY A 251 17.29 -17.98 -30.40
N GLY A 252 16.21 -18.73 -30.15
CA GLY A 252 16.25 -20.18 -29.95
C GLY A 252 16.48 -20.63 -28.51
N MET A 253 16.27 -19.76 -27.50
CA MET A 253 16.44 -20.16 -26.10
C MET A 253 15.29 -21.03 -25.55
N GLU A 254 14.15 -21.09 -26.26
CA GLU A 254 12.94 -21.90 -26.03
C GLU A 254 12.22 -21.76 -24.67
N ARG A 255 12.92 -21.56 -23.55
CA ARG A 255 12.37 -21.44 -22.20
C ARG A 255 13.17 -20.41 -21.41
N VAL A 256 12.64 -19.20 -21.28
CA VAL A 256 13.28 -18.12 -20.53
C VAL A 256 12.34 -17.56 -19.50
N TYR A 257 12.88 -17.09 -18.38
CA TYR A 257 12.12 -16.30 -17.42
C TYR A 257 12.99 -15.17 -16.86
N GLU A 258 12.33 -14.11 -16.41
CA GLU A 258 12.97 -13.05 -15.65
C GLU A 258 12.11 -12.72 -14.43
N ILE A 259 12.74 -12.67 -13.25
CA ILE A 259 12.16 -12.07 -12.05
C ILE A 259 12.86 -10.73 -11.84
N GLY A 260 12.18 -9.65 -12.20
CA GLY A 260 12.79 -8.33 -12.28
C GLY A 260 11.87 -7.19 -11.84
N ARG A 261 12.45 -5.99 -11.69
CA ARG A 261 11.69 -4.78 -11.39
C ARG A 261 11.05 -4.24 -12.67
N THR A 262 9.80 -3.83 -12.56
CA THR A 262 9.03 -3.11 -13.57
C THR A 262 8.64 -1.76 -13.00
N PHE A 263 8.57 -0.74 -13.86
CA PHE A 263 8.34 0.65 -13.47
C PHE A 263 7.18 1.22 -14.25
N ARG A 264 6.13 1.66 -13.56
CA ARG A 264 4.95 2.30 -14.16
C ARG A 264 4.67 3.61 -13.42
N ASN A 265 4.58 4.69 -14.18
CA ASN A 265 4.37 6.04 -13.66
C ASN A 265 2.88 6.28 -13.41
N GLU A 266 2.35 5.56 -12.43
CA GLU A 266 0.94 5.47 -12.07
C GLU A 266 0.73 5.85 -10.59
N GLY A 267 -0.53 6.05 -10.20
CA GLY A 267 -0.91 6.39 -8.83
C GLY A 267 -0.56 5.30 -7.80
N LEU A 268 -0.28 5.73 -6.57
CA LEU A 268 -0.09 4.84 -5.42
C LEU A 268 -1.45 4.33 -4.92
N SER A 269 -1.57 3.03 -4.66
CA SER A 269 -2.77 2.45 -4.03
C SER A 269 -2.38 1.35 -3.04
N ILE A 270 -3.38 0.70 -2.44
CA ILE A 270 -3.13 -0.52 -1.63
C ILE A 270 -2.65 -1.69 -2.50
N LYS A 271 -2.85 -1.65 -3.82
CA LYS A 271 -2.49 -2.69 -4.79
C LYS A 271 -1.31 -2.29 -5.71
N HIS A 272 -0.99 -0.99 -5.80
CA HIS A 272 -0.04 -0.45 -6.78
C HIS A 272 1.10 0.32 -6.13
N ASN A 273 2.33 0.03 -6.56
CA ASN A 273 3.54 0.78 -6.26
C ASN A 273 4.27 1.05 -7.59
N PRO A 274 4.82 2.27 -7.82
CA PRO A 274 5.40 2.66 -9.11
C PRO A 274 6.53 1.77 -9.59
N GLU A 275 7.22 1.11 -8.66
CA GLU A 275 8.17 0.05 -8.95
C GLU A 275 7.72 -1.25 -8.25
N PHE A 276 7.61 -2.34 -9.00
CA PHE A 276 7.13 -3.63 -8.48
C PHE A 276 7.81 -4.81 -9.17
N THR A 277 7.79 -5.97 -8.52
CA THR A 277 8.48 -7.17 -8.97
C THR A 277 7.54 -8.02 -9.82
N LEU A 278 7.92 -8.22 -11.08
CA LEU A 278 7.19 -9.03 -12.04
C LEU A 278 8.01 -10.29 -12.34
N LEU A 279 7.34 -11.45 -12.31
CA LEU A 279 7.81 -12.64 -13.03
C LEU A 279 7.27 -12.54 -14.45
N GLU A 280 8.12 -12.62 -15.46
CA GLU A 280 7.71 -12.97 -16.81
C GLU A 280 8.38 -14.25 -17.27
N VAL A 281 7.62 -15.12 -17.93
CA VAL A 281 8.10 -16.40 -18.45
C VAL A 281 7.60 -16.61 -19.88
N TYR A 282 8.44 -17.18 -20.72
CA TYR A 282 8.12 -17.52 -22.11
C TYR A 282 8.60 -18.92 -22.43
N GLN A 283 7.71 -19.71 -23.04
CA GLN A 283 7.99 -21.07 -23.46
C GLN A 283 7.56 -21.28 -24.91
N ALA A 284 8.49 -21.71 -25.75
CA ALA A 284 8.22 -22.16 -27.11
C ALA A 284 7.44 -23.48 -27.12
N TYR A 285 6.65 -23.66 -28.18
CA TYR A 285 5.82 -24.81 -28.50
C TYR A 285 4.73 -25.12 -27.46
N THR A 286 4.21 -24.09 -26.79
CA THR A 286 3.02 -24.17 -25.94
C THR A 286 2.06 -23.01 -26.25
N ASP A 287 0.88 -23.05 -25.65
CA ASP A 287 -0.17 -22.05 -25.74
C ASP A 287 -0.54 -21.51 -24.35
N TYR A 288 -1.58 -20.67 -24.29
CA TYR A 288 -2.15 -20.16 -23.05
C TYR A 288 -2.65 -21.25 -22.07
N LYS A 289 -3.00 -22.47 -22.51
CA LYS A 289 -3.41 -23.55 -21.60
C LYS A 289 -2.21 -24.12 -20.87
N GLY A 290 -1.09 -24.30 -21.57
CA GLY A 290 0.17 -24.64 -20.91
C GLY A 290 0.62 -23.57 -19.91
N MET A 291 0.32 -22.29 -20.18
CA MET A 291 0.53 -21.21 -19.21
C MET A 291 -0.45 -21.26 -18.02
N MET A 292 -1.70 -21.69 -18.20
CA MET A 292 -2.61 -21.94 -17.06
C MET A 292 -2.05 -23.02 -16.13
N ASP A 293 -1.63 -24.15 -16.70
CA ASP A 293 -1.04 -25.26 -15.94
C ASP A 293 0.26 -24.85 -15.22
N LEU A 294 1.09 -24.00 -15.84
CA LEU A 294 2.29 -23.46 -15.21
C LEU A 294 1.95 -22.52 -14.04
N THR A 295 0.99 -21.63 -14.22
CA THR A 295 0.56 -20.63 -13.24
C THR A 295 -0.03 -21.27 -11.98
N GLU A 296 -0.96 -22.23 -12.11
CA GLU A 296 -1.56 -22.90 -10.95
C GLU A 296 -0.52 -23.70 -10.16
N GLN A 297 0.48 -24.27 -10.85
CA GLN A 297 1.58 -24.99 -10.20
C GLN A 297 2.57 -24.06 -9.49
N ILE A 298 2.85 -22.86 -10.04
CA ILE A 298 3.67 -21.86 -9.35
C ILE A 298 3.01 -21.46 -8.02
N ILE A 299 1.74 -21.08 -8.06
CA ILE A 299 1.01 -20.56 -6.89
C ILE A 299 0.86 -21.64 -5.83
N SER A 300 0.39 -22.83 -6.21
CA SER A 300 0.17 -23.95 -5.27
C SER A 300 1.47 -24.43 -4.61
N ARG A 301 2.60 -24.43 -5.34
CA ARG A 301 3.92 -24.76 -4.76
C ARG A 301 4.41 -23.71 -3.78
N CYS A 302 4.19 -22.42 -4.08
CA CYS A 302 4.52 -21.34 -3.16
C CYS A 302 3.67 -21.43 -1.88
N ALA A 303 2.37 -21.71 -1.99
CA ALA A 303 1.50 -21.95 -0.83
C ALA A 303 2.02 -23.11 0.02
N LYS A 304 2.32 -24.25 -0.62
CA LYS A 304 2.88 -25.43 0.05
C LYS A 304 4.23 -25.15 0.71
N ALA A 305 5.09 -24.32 0.11
CA ALA A 305 6.39 -23.97 0.68
C ALA A 305 6.26 -23.06 1.91
N VAL A 306 5.31 -22.11 1.91
CA VAL A 306 5.14 -21.13 2.98
C VAL A 306 4.36 -21.70 4.16
N HIS A 307 3.31 -22.49 3.89
CA HIS A 307 2.34 -22.93 4.89
C HIS A 307 2.31 -24.44 5.15
N ASP A 308 3.03 -25.23 4.34
CA ASP A 308 2.85 -26.70 4.27
C ASP A 308 1.38 -27.11 4.02
N ASP A 309 0.60 -26.24 3.41
CA ASP A 309 -0.81 -26.44 3.05
C ASP A 309 -1.11 -25.73 1.70
N TYR A 310 -2.20 -26.13 1.07
CA TYR A 310 -2.79 -25.45 -0.09
C TYR A 310 -3.92 -24.49 0.33
N HIS A 311 -4.46 -24.65 1.54
CA HIS A 311 -5.46 -23.75 2.08
C HIS A 311 -4.78 -22.55 2.74
N VAL A 312 -5.20 -21.34 2.36
CA VAL A 312 -4.71 -20.10 2.93
C VAL A 312 -5.87 -19.21 3.33
N VAL A 313 -5.62 -18.28 4.24
CA VAL A 313 -6.57 -17.22 4.60
C VAL A 313 -5.98 -15.90 4.11
N TRP A 314 -6.79 -15.12 3.39
CA TRP A 314 -6.43 -13.78 2.99
C TRP A 314 -7.60 -12.82 3.18
N ASN A 315 -7.41 -11.75 3.96
CA ASN A 315 -8.48 -10.80 4.31
C ASN A 315 -9.74 -11.50 4.85
N GLU A 316 -9.55 -12.44 5.79
CA GLU A 316 -10.63 -13.25 6.41
C GLU A 316 -11.35 -14.22 5.46
N VAL A 317 -10.89 -14.37 4.21
CA VAL A 317 -11.43 -15.31 3.23
C VAL A 317 -10.58 -16.58 3.17
N GLU A 318 -11.21 -17.74 3.34
CA GLU A 318 -10.59 -19.04 3.12
C GLU A 318 -10.49 -19.36 1.62
N LEU A 319 -9.27 -19.67 1.15
CA LEU A 319 -8.96 -19.94 -0.24
C LEU A 319 -8.33 -21.33 -0.37
N ASP A 320 -8.78 -22.10 -1.37
CA ASP A 320 -8.18 -23.37 -1.74
C ASP A 320 -7.30 -23.17 -2.99
N LEU A 321 -5.98 -23.25 -2.79
CA LEU A 321 -4.98 -23.14 -3.85
C LEU A 321 -4.57 -24.52 -4.39
N THR A 322 -5.41 -25.54 -4.24
CA THR A 322 -5.20 -26.87 -4.83
C THR A 322 -5.54 -26.85 -6.32
N PRO A 323 -4.61 -27.24 -7.23
CA PRO A 323 -4.93 -27.40 -8.65
C PRO A 323 -5.88 -28.58 -8.91
N PRO A 324 -6.71 -28.55 -9.97
CA PRO A 324 -6.79 -27.48 -10.98
C PRO A 324 -7.67 -26.30 -10.53
N PHE A 325 -7.32 -25.09 -10.95
CA PHE A 325 -8.14 -23.90 -10.70
C PHE A 325 -9.36 -23.83 -11.62
N ASN A 326 -10.36 -23.04 -11.23
CA ASN A 326 -11.56 -22.83 -12.04
C ASN A 326 -11.21 -22.17 -13.38
N ARG A 327 -11.92 -22.52 -14.45
CA ARG A 327 -11.72 -21.98 -15.80
C ARG A 327 -13.08 -21.56 -16.36
N MET A 328 -13.21 -20.29 -16.74
CA MET A 328 -14.43 -19.71 -17.28
C MET A 328 -14.07 -18.72 -18.40
N THR A 329 -14.74 -18.77 -19.54
CA THR A 329 -14.51 -17.73 -20.56
C THR A 329 -15.08 -16.39 -20.09
N MET A 330 -14.52 -15.27 -20.55
CA MET A 330 -15.05 -13.93 -20.21
C MET A 330 -16.55 -13.79 -20.58
N THR A 331 -16.95 -14.33 -21.74
CA THR A 331 -18.36 -14.33 -22.17
C THR A 331 -19.25 -15.19 -21.25
N GLU A 332 -18.79 -16.36 -20.83
CA GLU A 332 -19.52 -17.19 -19.85
C GLU A 332 -19.67 -16.47 -18.52
N ALA A 333 -18.62 -15.79 -18.06
CA ALA A 333 -18.64 -15.07 -16.79
C ALA A 333 -19.62 -13.90 -16.80
N VAL A 334 -19.61 -13.07 -17.85
CA VAL A 334 -20.57 -11.98 -18.01
C VAL A 334 -22.00 -12.51 -18.14
N LYS A 335 -22.20 -13.60 -18.87
CA LYS A 335 -23.51 -14.27 -18.95
C LYS A 335 -23.98 -14.79 -17.60
N GLU A 336 -23.08 -15.33 -16.79
CA GLU A 336 -23.39 -15.86 -15.47
C GLU A 336 -23.72 -14.75 -14.48
N TYR A 337 -22.93 -13.70 -14.37
CA TYR A 337 -23.09 -12.70 -13.30
C TYR A 337 -23.88 -11.46 -13.73
N ALA A 338 -23.66 -10.93 -14.94
CA ALA A 338 -24.44 -9.80 -15.48
C ALA A 338 -25.78 -10.24 -16.08
N LYS A 339 -26.00 -11.54 -16.28
CA LYS A 339 -27.20 -12.12 -16.94
C LYS A 339 -27.39 -11.63 -18.39
N ILE A 340 -26.29 -11.29 -19.05
CA ILE A 340 -26.27 -10.77 -20.42
C ILE A 340 -25.43 -11.68 -21.30
N ASP A 341 -26.03 -12.20 -22.38
CA ASP A 341 -25.31 -13.03 -23.34
C ASP A 341 -24.73 -12.17 -24.47
N PHE A 342 -23.43 -11.86 -24.38
CA PHE A 342 -22.72 -11.09 -25.40
C PHE A 342 -22.63 -11.81 -26.76
N ALA A 343 -22.87 -13.12 -26.83
CA ALA A 343 -22.95 -13.83 -28.09
C ALA A 343 -24.24 -13.48 -28.87
N GLU A 344 -25.30 -13.03 -28.18
CA GLU A 344 -26.58 -12.64 -28.78
C GLU A 344 -26.63 -11.15 -29.18
N ILE A 345 -25.68 -10.34 -28.70
CA ILE A 345 -25.59 -8.91 -29.04
C ILE A 345 -25.10 -8.76 -30.48
N ALA A 346 -25.88 -8.07 -31.33
CA ALA A 346 -25.65 -8.04 -32.77
C ALA A 346 -24.37 -7.28 -33.17
N ASP A 347 -24.14 -6.08 -32.61
CA ASP A 347 -23.08 -5.17 -33.02
C ASP A 347 -22.64 -4.22 -31.88
N THR A 348 -21.64 -3.39 -32.16
CA THR A 348 -21.11 -2.37 -31.24
C THR A 348 -22.19 -1.39 -30.78
N GLU A 349 -23.11 -0.99 -31.65
CA GLU A 349 -24.17 -0.03 -31.31
C GLU A 349 -25.17 -0.63 -30.32
N ALA A 350 -25.52 -1.91 -30.48
CA ALA A 350 -26.33 -2.63 -29.50
C ALA A 350 -25.61 -2.79 -28.16
N ALA A 351 -24.31 -3.08 -28.17
CA ALA A 351 -23.50 -3.17 -26.95
C ALA A 351 -23.42 -1.82 -26.21
N ARG A 352 -23.22 -0.72 -26.95
CA ARG A 352 -23.20 0.64 -26.41
C ARG A 352 -24.50 1.02 -25.73
N LYS A 353 -25.64 0.79 -26.40
CA LYS A 353 -26.97 1.04 -25.79
C LYS A 353 -27.17 0.24 -24.51
N LEU A 354 -26.74 -1.02 -24.51
CA LEU A 354 -26.84 -1.86 -23.33
C LEU A 354 -25.99 -1.32 -22.18
N ALA A 355 -24.76 -0.84 -22.45
CA ALA A 355 -23.91 -0.19 -21.47
C ALA A 355 -24.56 1.10 -20.90
N GLU A 356 -25.14 1.94 -21.76
CA GLU A 356 -25.88 3.15 -21.37
C GLU A 356 -27.08 2.81 -20.47
N GLU A 357 -27.86 1.78 -20.81
CA GLU A 357 -29.00 1.29 -20.00
C GLU A 357 -28.58 0.81 -18.60
N HIS A 358 -27.34 0.32 -18.47
CA HIS A 358 -26.76 -0.15 -17.21
C HIS A 358 -25.96 0.93 -16.46
N ASN A 359 -25.93 2.17 -16.98
CA ASN A 359 -25.14 3.29 -16.44
C ASN A 359 -23.63 2.99 -16.37
N LEU A 360 -23.12 2.22 -17.33
CA LEU A 360 -21.70 1.97 -17.48
C LEU A 360 -21.05 3.04 -18.36
N GLU A 361 -19.75 3.23 -18.20
CA GLU A 361 -18.97 4.13 -19.05
C GLU A 361 -19.14 3.73 -20.52
N THR A 362 -19.19 4.74 -21.40
CA THR A 362 -19.16 4.51 -22.84
C THR A 362 -18.21 5.50 -23.49
N ARG A 363 -17.47 5.01 -24.49
CA ARG A 363 -16.62 5.87 -25.33
C ARG A 363 -16.93 5.66 -26.81
N PRO A 364 -16.93 6.72 -27.64
CA PRO A 364 -17.27 6.62 -29.06
C PRO A 364 -16.36 5.68 -29.87
N GLU A 365 -15.10 5.52 -29.46
CA GLU A 365 -14.10 4.69 -30.13
C GLU A 365 -14.19 3.19 -29.80
N TRP A 366 -14.91 2.84 -28.72
CA TRP A 366 -15.05 1.47 -28.24
C TRP A 366 -15.84 0.60 -29.21
N GLN A 367 -15.39 -0.65 -29.33
CA GLN A 367 -16.05 -1.70 -30.08
C GLN A 367 -16.79 -2.65 -29.14
N LYS A 368 -17.55 -3.60 -29.71
CA LYS A 368 -18.28 -4.61 -28.97
C LYS A 368 -17.41 -5.33 -27.91
N GLY A 369 -16.15 -5.63 -28.23
CA GLY A 369 -15.22 -6.29 -27.30
C GLY A 369 -14.85 -5.43 -26.08
N ASP A 370 -14.68 -4.12 -26.27
CA ASP A 370 -14.41 -3.20 -25.16
C ASP A 370 -15.60 -3.15 -24.19
N TYR A 371 -16.83 -3.12 -24.70
CA TYR A 371 -18.03 -3.20 -23.85
C TYR A 371 -18.14 -4.54 -23.11
N LEU A 372 -17.73 -5.67 -23.71
CA LEU A 372 -17.69 -6.95 -22.97
C LEU A 372 -16.78 -6.84 -21.74
N ASN A 373 -15.62 -6.18 -21.87
CA ASN A 373 -14.71 -5.96 -20.76
C ASN A 373 -15.31 -5.04 -19.69
N VAL A 374 -15.99 -3.96 -20.09
CA VAL A 374 -16.68 -3.05 -19.15
C VAL A 374 -17.73 -3.79 -18.32
N PHE A 375 -18.51 -4.67 -18.94
CA PHE A 375 -19.46 -5.52 -18.22
C PHE A 375 -18.77 -6.54 -17.32
N PHE A 376 -17.63 -7.08 -17.74
CA PHE A 376 -16.83 -7.98 -16.91
C PHE A 376 -16.34 -7.27 -15.64
N GLU A 377 -15.69 -6.11 -15.79
CA GLU A 377 -15.17 -5.32 -14.66
C GLU A 377 -16.30 -4.90 -13.70
N ALA A 378 -17.44 -4.48 -14.24
CA ALA A 378 -18.56 -4.00 -13.42
C ALA A 378 -19.35 -5.09 -12.69
N TYR A 379 -19.44 -6.31 -13.25
CA TYR A 379 -20.36 -7.34 -12.75
C TYR A 379 -19.73 -8.68 -12.41
N VAL A 380 -18.46 -8.92 -12.72
CA VAL A 380 -17.86 -10.26 -12.58
C VAL A 380 -16.76 -10.30 -11.52
N GLU A 381 -15.81 -9.35 -11.54
CA GLU A 381 -14.59 -9.44 -10.74
C GLU A 381 -14.84 -9.72 -9.25
N ASP A 382 -15.79 -8.99 -8.64
CA ASP A 382 -16.14 -9.13 -7.22
C ASP A 382 -16.67 -10.53 -6.84
N HIS A 383 -17.12 -11.32 -7.81
CA HIS A 383 -17.59 -12.69 -7.57
C HIS A 383 -16.48 -13.75 -7.67
N LEU A 384 -15.32 -13.39 -8.23
CA LEU A 384 -14.19 -14.30 -8.44
C LEU A 384 -13.36 -14.44 -7.15
N VAL A 385 -13.95 -15.11 -6.15
CA VAL A 385 -13.34 -15.32 -4.84
C VAL A 385 -12.23 -16.38 -4.90
N GLN A 386 -12.58 -17.60 -5.31
CA GLN A 386 -11.61 -18.69 -5.48
C GLN A 386 -10.77 -18.50 -6.75
N PRO A 387 -9.56 -19.09 -6.83
CA PRO A 387 -8.72 -18.99 -8.02
C PRO A 387 -9.46 -19.39 -9.30
N THR A 388 -9.61 -18.42 -10.19
CA THR A 388 -10.38 -18.58 -11.43
C THR A 388 -9.63 -17.95 -12.59
N PHE A 389 -9.29 -18.77 -13.58
CA PHE A 389 -8.83 -18.30 -14.88
C PHE A 389 -10.02 -17.82 -15.70
N ILE A 390 -10.03 -16.53 -15.98
CA ILE A 390 -10.89 -15.93 -17.01
C ILE A 390 -10.13 -15.98 -18.31
N TYR A 391 -10.73 -16.46 -19.39
CA TYR A 391 -10.01 -16.65 -20.65
C TYR A 391 -10.85 -16.36 -21.90
N ASP A 392 -10.18 -16.35 -23.06
CA ASP A 392 -10.75 -15.97 -24.36
C ASP A 392 -11.19 -14.51 -24.44
N TYR A 393 -10.26 -13.59 -24.19
CA TYR A 393 -10.52 -12.14 -24.19
C TYR A 393 -10.77 -11.59 -25.59
N PRO A 394 -11.57 -10.51 -25.73
CA PRO A 394 -11.74 -9.80 -26.98
C PRO A 394 -10.42 -9.27 -27.55
N VAL A 395 -10.36 -9.20 -28.89
CA VAL A 395 -9.14 -8.78 -29.62
C VAL A 395 -8.80 -7.30 -29.40
N GLU A 396 -9.79 -6.46 -29.14
CA GLU A 396 -9.66 -5.01 -29.01
C GLU A 396 -8.82 -4.59 -27.80
N ILE A 397 -8.84 -5.40 -26.75
CA ILE A 397 -8.08 -5.20 -25.50
C ILE A 397 -6.85 -6.10 -25.38
N SER A 398 -6.50 -6.84 -26.44
CA SER A 398 -5.43 -7.86 -26.40
C SER A 398 -4.42 -7.67 -27.55
N PRO A 399 -3.68 -6.54 -27.58
CA PRO A 399 -2.88 -6.12 -28.73
C PRO A 399 -1.67 -7.02 -29.05
N LEU A 400 -1.16 -7.78 -28.09
CA LEU A 400 0.00 -8.66 -28.25
C LEU A 400 -0.38 -10.14 -28.33
N THR A 401 -1.68 -10.44 -28.32
CA THR A 401 -2.19 -11.81 -28.25
C THR A 401 -2.64 -12.36 -29.60
N LYS A 402 -2.37 -13.64 -29.80
CA LYS A 402 -2.84 -14.39 -30.95
C LYS A 402 -4.37 -14.54 -30.96
N ARG A 403 -4.98 -14.36 -32.13
CA ARG A 403 -6.42 -14.61 -32.31
C ARG A 403 -6.74 -16.08 -32.10
N LYS A 404 -7.90 -16.36 -31.52
CA LYS A 404 -8.37 -17.72 -31.31
C LYS A 404 -8.76 -18.37 -32.66
N PRO A 405 -8.27 -19.58 -32.99
CA PRO A 405 -8.67 -20.27 -34.20
C PRO A 405 -10.19 -20.45 -34.30
N GLY A 406 -10.77 -20.03 -35.42
CA GLY A 406 -12.22 -20.10 -35.66
C GLY A 406 -13.06 -18.99 -35.02
N HIS A 407 -12.48 -18.14 -34.17
CA HIS A 407 -13.16 -17.05 -33.48
C HIS A 407 -12.30 -15.77 -33.55
N PRO A 408 -12.29 -15.06 -34.70
CA PRO A 408 -11.34 -13.96 -34.96
C PRO A 408 -11.53 -12.73 -34.08
N ASP A 409 -12.67 -12.61 -33.40
CA ASP A 409 -13.00 -11.53 -32.47
C ASP A 409 -12.48 -11.80 -31.05
N LEU A 410 -11.99 -13.03 -30.79
CA LEU A 410 -11.42 -13.46 -29.52
C LEU A 410 -9.93 -13.78 -29.66
N THR A 411 -9.24 -13.85 -28.52
CA THR A 411 -7.82 -14.12 -28.42
C THR A 411 -7.53 -15.21 -27.41
N GLU A 412 -6.45 -15.96 -27.60
CA GLU A 412 -6.00 -16.96 -26.62
C GLU A 412 -5.24 -16.26 -25.48
N ARG A 413 -5.98 -15.50 -24.65
CA ARG A 413 -5.51 -14.82 -23.44
C ARG A 413 -6.25 -15.36 -22.23
N PHE A 414 -5.59 -15.36 -21.08
CA PHE A 414 -6.25 -15.47 -19.79
C PHE A 414 -5.70 -14.48 -18.78
N GLU A 415 -6.52 -14.15 -17.79
CA GLU A 415 -6.06 -13.59 -16.52
C GLU A 415 -6.51 -14.50 -15.38
N LEU A 416 -5.71 -14.57 -14.33
CA LEU A 416 -6.05 -15.29 -13.09
C LEU A 416 -6.59 -14.30 -12.06
N PHE A 417 -7.82 -14.53 -11.60
CA PHE A 417 -8.41 -13.77 -10.51
C PHE A 417 -8.47 -14.57 -9.21
N ILE A 418 -8.17 -13.91 -8.09
CA ILE A 418 -8.37 -14.42 -6.72
C ILE A 418 -8.87 -13.25 -5.86
N CYS A 419 -9.97 -13.44 -5.14
CA CYS A 419 -10.67 -12.38 -4.40
C CYS A 419 -10.90 -11.10 -5.23
N GLY A 420 -11.31 -11.23 -6.50
CA GLY A 420 -11.54 -10.09 -7.39
C GLY A 420 -10.30 -9.26 -7.73
N ASN A 421 -9.10 -9.84 -7.59
CA ASN A 421 -7.85 -9.21 -8.01
C ASN A 421 -7.15 -10.06 -9.05
N GLU A 422 -6.59 -9.43 -10.07
CA GLU A 422 -5.73 -10.06 -11.06
C GLU A 422 -4.37 -10.45 -10.44
N PHE A 423 -3.93 -11.69 -10.62
CA PHE A 423 -2.65 -12.23 -10.13
C PHE A 423 -1.67 -12.56 -11.26
N ALA A 424 -2.18 -12.89 -12.43
CA ALA A 424 -1.38 -13.18 -13.61
C ALA A 424 -2.16 -12.84 -14.89
N ASN A 425 -1.44 -12.44 -15.92
CA ASN A 425 -1.93 -12.24 -17.28
C ASN A 425 -1.04 -13.04 -18.24
N ALA A 426 -1.64 -13.75 -19.18
CA ALA A 426 -0.91 -14.69 -20.03
C ALA A 426 -1.64 -14.95 -21.34
N TYR A 427 -0.89 -15.37 -22.35
CA TYR A 427 -1.44 -15.62 -23.67
C TYR A 427 -0.62 -16.56 -24.55
N SER A 428 -1.26 -17.07 -25.60
CA SER A 428 -0.57 -17.54 -26.79
C SER A 428 -0.04 -16.33 -27.57
N GLU A 429 1.27 -16.28 -27.76
CA GLU A 429 1.95 -15.12 -28.29
C GLU A 429 1.61 -14.85 -29.76
N LEU A 430 1.34 -13.57 -30.07
CA LEU A 430 1.23 -13.14 -31.45
C LEU A 430 2.62 -13.24 -32.12
N ASN A 431 2.74 -14.19 -33.02
CA ASN A 431 3.98 -14.47 -33.74
C ASN A 431 3.91 -14.15 -35.24
N ASP A 432 2.81 -13.52 -35.69
CA ASP A 432 2.67 -13.00 -37.05
C ASP A 432 3.19 -11.55 -37.11
N PRO A 433 4.34 -11.30 -37.78
CA PRO A 433 4.93 -9.96 -37.84
C PRO A 433 4.06 -8.96 -38.61
N ILE A 434 3.23 -9.41 -39.56
CA ILE A 434 2.35 -8.54 -40.34
C ILE A 434 1.20 -8.05 -39.46
N ASP A 435 0.57 -8.96 -38.70
CA ASP A 435 -0.47 -8.57 -37.74
C ASP A 435 0.09 -7.71 -36.60
N GLN A 436 1.26 -8.08 -36.05
CA GLN A 436 1.89 -7.31 -34.98
C GLN A 436 2.18 -5.86 -35.40
N ARG A 437 2.71 -5.66 -36.60
CA ARG A 437 2.99 -4.33 -37.15
C ARG A 437 1.71 -3.50 -37.29
N ARG A 438 0.62 -4.10 -37.79
CA ARG A 438 -0.69 -3.44 -37.86
C ARG A 438 -1.17 -3.00 -36.48
N ARG A 439 -1.08 -3.87 -35.46
CA ARG A 439 -1.52 -3.56 -34.10
C ARG A 439 -0.69 -2.44 -33.46
N PHE A 440 0.62 -2.38 -33.72
CA PHE A 440 1.42 -1.23 -33.29
C PHE A 440 1.06 0.06 -34.03
N SER A 441 0.69 0.00 -35.32
CA SER A 441 0.17 1.18 -36.03
C SER A 441 -1.15 1.66 -35.41
N ASP A 442 -2.05 0.75 -35.02
CA ASP A 442 -3.30 1.10 -34.34
C ASP A 442 -3.04 1.72 -32.96
N GLN A 443 -2.08 1.19 -32.20
CA GLN A 443 -1.66 1.76 -30.90
C GLN A 443 -1.03 3.15 -31.06
N LEU A 444 -0.20 3.36 -32.08
CA LEU A 444 0.37 4.67 -32.38
C LEU A 444 -0.73 5.70 -32.70
N ALA A 445 -1.76 5.31 -33.47
CA ALA A 445 -2.89 6.17 -33.77
C ALA A 445 -3.70 6.53 -32.51
N ARG A 446 -3.89 5.59 -31.57
CA ARG A 446 -4.49 5.86 -30.25
C ARG A 446 -3.66 6.85 -29.43
N ARG A 447 -2.33 6.67 -29.43
CA ARG A 447 -1.40 7.58 -28.76
C ARG A 447 -1.43 9.00 -29.32
N GLU A 448 -1.47 9.13 -30.65
CA GLU A 448 -1.64 10.43 -31.33
C GLU A 448 -2.99 11.08 -31.02
N ALA A 449 -4.00 10.26 -30.68
CA ALA A 449 -5.32 10.72 -30.23
C ALA A 449 -5.40 11.04 -28.73
N GLY A 450 -4.31 10.89 -27.97
CA GLY A 450 -4.21 11.29 -26.56
C GLY A 450 -4.13 10.15 -25.54
N ASP A 451 -4.08 8.89 -25.97
CA ASP A 451 -3.86 7.74 -25.08
C ASP A 451 -2.38 7.65 -24.66
N GLU A 452 -2.04 8.16 -23.47
CA GLU A 452 -0.67 8.16 -22.95
C GLU A 452 -0.13 6.75 -22.62
N GLU A 453 -1.00 5.74 -22.48
CA GLU A 453 -0.65 4.36 -22.11
C GLU A 453 -0.44 3.46 -23.33
N ALA A 454 -0.89 3.88 -24.52
CA ALA A 454 -0.72 3.14 -25.75
C ALA A 454 0.76 2.92 -26.13
N ASN A 455 1.03 1.72 -26.65
CA ASN A 455 2.38 1.26 -26.98
C ASN A 455 3.05 2.12 -28.08
N MET A 456 4.38 2.23 -28.00
CA MET A 456 5.21 2.81 -29.06
C MET A 456 5.45 1.79 -30.20
N MET A 457 5.75 2.28 -31.41
CA MET A 457 6.18 1.42 -32.51
C MET A 457 7.61 0.88 -32.24
N ASP A 458 7.75 -0.44 -32.16
CA ASP A 458 9.04 -1.12 -32.09
C ASP A 458 9.40 -1.80 -33.42
N GLU A 459 10.14 -1.09 -34.26
CA GLU A 459 10.61 -1.62 -35.54
C GLU A 459 11.62 -2.77 -35.38
N ASP A 460 12.42 -2.75 -34.32
CA ASP A 460 13.38 -3.83 -34.05
C ASP A 460 12.66 -5.10 -33.61
N PHE A 461 11.61 -4.99 -32.80
CA PHE A 461 10.79 -6.14 -32.40
C PHE A 461 10.05 -6.74 -33.60
N CYS A 462 9.42 -5.91 -34.43
CA CYS A 462 8.80 -6.38 -35.67
C CYS A 462 9.82 -7.15 -36.54
N ARG A 463 11.03 -6.60 -36.71
CA ARG A 463 12.12 -7.26 -37.42
C ARG A 463 12.55 -8.58 -36.76
N ALA A 464 12.55 -8.67 -35.43
CA ALA A 464 12.83 -9.92 -34.73
C ALA A 464 11.78 -10.98 -35.04
N LEU A 465 10.49 -10.62 -35.04
CA LEU A 465 9.40 -11.53 -35.42
C LEU A 465 9.52 -12.00 -36.88
N GLU A 466 10.03 -11.16 -37.78
CA GLU A 466 10.29 -11.51 -39.19
C GLU A 466 11.38 -12.59 -39.34
N TYR A 467 12.30 -12.75 -38.38
CA TYR A 467 13.22 -13.90 -38.32
C TYR A 467 12.55 -15.19 -37.83
N GLY A 468 11.34 -15.09 -37.26
CA GLY A 468 10.51 -16.21 -36.85
C GLY A 468 10.47 -16.40 -35.34
N LEU A 469 9.36 -16.00 -34.71
CA LEU A 469 8.99 -16.42 -33.36
C LEU A 469 8.20 -17.74 -33.46
N PRO A 470 8.65 -18.86 -32.86
CA PRO A 470 7.84 -20.09 -32.81
C PRO A 470 6.52 -19.85 -32.05
N PRO A 471 5.50 -20.72 -32.22
CA PRO A 471 4.33 -20.73 -31.32
C PRO A 471 4.83 -20.74 -29.88
N THR A 472 4.41 -19.77 -29.08
CA THR A 472 4.95 -19.51 -27.74
C THR A 472 3.79 -19.19 -26.81
N GLY A 473 3.87 -19.64 -25.57
CA GLY A 473 3.02 -19.14 -24.48
C GLY A 473 3.86 -18.27 -23.57
N GLY A 474 3.33 -17.12 -23.17
CA GLY A 474 3.94 -16.23 -22.18
C GLY A 474 3.00 -15.90 -21.04
N MET A 475 3.58 -15.62 -19.88
CA MET A 475 2.84 -15.28 -18.66
C MET A 475 3.62 -14.24 -17.84
N GLY A 476 2.91 -13.21 -17.41
CA GLY A 476 3.33 -12.25 -16.40
C GLY A 476 2.59 -12.48 -15.07
N MET A 477 3.30 -12.45 -13.95
CA MET A 477 2.74 -12.58 -12.60
C MET A 477 3.35 -11.56 -11.64
N GLY A 478 2.49 -10.80 -10.97
CA GLY A 478 2.91 -9.85 -9.94
C GLY A 478 3.36 -10.60 -8.67
N ILE A 479 4.68 -10.65 -8.43
CA ILE A 479 5.22 -11.35 -7.24
C ILE A 479 4.78 -10.65 -5.96
N ASP A 480 4.62 -9.33 -5.96
CA ASP A 480 4.16 -8.59 -4.79
C ASP A 480 2.72 -8.98 -4.41
N ARG A 481 1.81 -9.11 -5.39
CA ARG A 481 0.44 -9.59 -5.14
C ARG A 481 0.43 -11.03 -4.62
N LEU A 482 1.26 -11.91 -5.18
CA LEU A 482 1.42 -13.27 -4.66
C LEU A 482 1.93 -13.29 -3.21
N CYS A 483 2.88 -12.41 -2.86
CA CYS A 483 3.32 -12.26 -1.48
C CYS A 483 2.16 -11.79 -0.60
N MET A 484 1.39 -10.78 -1.01
CA MET A 484 0.23 -10.29 -0.26
C MET A 484 -0.75 -11.42 0.09
N LEU A 485 -1.10 -12.25 -0.90
CA LEU A 485 -1.95 -13.41 -0.72
C LEU A 485 -1.38 -14.42 0.28
N LEU A 486 -0.11 -14.80 0.12
CA LEU A 486 0.50 -15.86 0.93
C LEU A 486 0.95 -15.39 2.32
N THR A 487 0.99 -14.09 2.59
CA THR A 487 1.36 -13.53 3.89
C THR A 487 0.21 -12.79 4.57
N ASP A 488 -1.03 -13.01 4.13
CA ASP A 488 -2.25 -12.36 4.62
C ASP A 488 -2.09 -10.82 4.78
N SER A 489 -1.56 -10.18 3.75
CA SER A 489 -1.27 -8.74 3.75
C SER A 489 -2.27 -8.00 2.87
N SER A 490 -2.92 -6.97 3.43
CA SER A 490 -3.97 -6.21 2.75
C SER A 490 -3.43 -5.08 1.88
N SER A 491 -2.16 -4.69 2.07
CA SER A 491 -1.48 -3.68 1.25
C SER A 491 -0.18 -4.21 0.66
N ILE A 492 0.11 -3.82 -0.59
CA ILE A 492 1.41 -4.05 -1.24
C ILE A 492 2.57 -3.45 -0.44
N ARG A 493 2.31 -2.40 0.34
CA ARG A 493 3.30 -1.75 1.20
C ARG A 493 3.77 -2.63 2.36
N ASP A 494 2.99 -3.64 2.75
CA ASP A 494 3.38 -4.59 3.80
C ASP A 494 4.38 -5.63 3.30
N VAL A 495 4.41 -5.88 1.98
CA VAL A 495 5.31 -6.85 1.34
C VAL A 495 6.47 -6.18 0.58
N LEU A 496 6.59 -4.86 0.67
CA LEU A 496 7.72 -4.06 0.20
C LEU A 496 8.52 -3.53 1.40
N LEU A 497 9.83 -3.77 1.42
CA LEU A 497 10.70 -3.27 2.49
C LEU A 497 10.65 -1.74 2.55
N PHE A 498 10.75 -1.10 1.38
CA PHE A 498 10.74 0.34 1.23
C PHE A 498 9.75 0.72 0.12
N PRO A 499 8.44 0.79 0.43
CA PRO A 499 7.45 1.25 -0.55
C PRO A 499 7.68 2.73 -0.88
N THR A 500 7.22 3.16 -2.05
CA THR A 500 7.29 4.58 -2.42
C THR A 500 6.38 5.40 -1.51
N MET A 501 6.94 6.44 -0.89
CA MET A 501 6.23 7.33 0.04
C MET A 501 6.22 8.75 -0.51
N ARG A 502 5.15 9.51 -0.21
CA ARG A 502 5.15 10.97 -0.44
C ARG A 502 6.24 11.65 0.40
N PRO A 503 6.96 12.67 -0.09
CA PRO A 503 8.00 13.38 0.67
C PRO A 503 7.49 13.96 2.01
N GLU A 504 8.37 14.05 3.02
CA GLU A 504 8.00 14.59 4.34
C GLU A 504 7.84 16.12 4.35
N SER A 505 8.50 16.85 3.43
CA SER A 505 8.39 18.31 3.34
C SER A 505 6.99 18.78 2.97
N GLU A 506 6.18 17.92 2.35
CA GLU A 506 4.77 18.18 2.06
C GLU A 506 3.91 18.16 3.34
N LYS A 507 4.30 17.41 4.38
CA LYS A 507 3.58 17.36 5.67
C LYS A 507 3.75 18.63 6.52
N ASN A 508 4.87 19.35 6.40
CA ASN A 508 5.03 20.63 7.09
C ASN A 508 4.37 21.80 6.36
N SER A 509 4.08 21.64 5.05
CA SER A 509 3.16 22.52 4.33
C SER A 509 1.69 22.15 4.53
N GLU A 510 1.34 20.93 4.97
CA GLU A 510 -0.05 20.60 5.34
C GLU A 510 -0.58 21.46 6.51
N ASN A 511 0.31 22.05 7.35
CA ASN A 511 -0.09 23.01 8.39
C ASN A 511 -0.03 24.49 7.97
N ARG A 512 0.40 24.82 6.73
CA ARG A 512 0.40 26.22 6.21
C ARG A 512 0.01 26.38 4.73
N GLY A 513 -0.47 25.33 4.09
CA GLY A 513 -0.64 25.26 2.64
C GLY A 513 -1.63 24.19 2.17
N SER A 514 -2.51 23.70 3.03
CA SER A 514 -3.61 22.76 2.70
C SER A 514 -4.73 23.37 1.84
N GLN A 515 -4.42 24.37 1.00
CA GLN A 515 -5.38 25.02 0.11
C GLN A 515 -5.07 24.81 -1.38
N ARG A 516 -3.87 24.37 -1.78
CA ARG A 516 -3.54 24.20 -3.21
C ARG A 516 -3.71 22.78 -3.74
N GLU A 517 -3.29 21.74 -3.01
CA GLU A 517 -3.35 20.35 -3.52
C GLU A 517 -4.72 19.68 -3.40
N THR A 518 -5.57 20.15 -2.47
CA THR A 518 -6.98 19.70 -2.40
C THR A 518 -7.85 20.28 -3.51
N ALA A 519 -7.43 21.37 -4.17
CA ALA A 519 -8.16 21.91 -5.31
C ALA A 519 -7.94 21.04 -6.57
N GLU A 520 -6.69 20.67 -6.89
CA GLU A 520 -6.38 19.89 -8.11
C GLU A 520 -6.93 18.45 -8.07
N THR A 521 -6.94 17.80 -6.90
CA THR A 521 -7.55 16.46 -6.74
C THR A 521 -9.08 16.47 -6.60
N PHE A 522 -9.67 17.62 -6.25
CA PHE A 522 -11.13 17.80 -6.26
C PHE A 522 -11.61 18.11 -7.68
N ASP A 523 -10.88 18.95 -8.43
CA ASP A 523 -11.20 19.32 -9.82
C ASP A 523 -11.16 18.11 -10.78
N GLU A 524 -10.27 17.13 -10.54
CA GLU A 524 -10.25 15.85 -11.29
C GLU A 524 -11.46 14.96 -11.00
N TYR A 525 -12.08 15.05 -9.82
CA TYR A 525 -13.25 14.24 -9.43
C TYR A 525 -14.59 14.97 -9.66
N ALA A 526 -14.57 16.30 -9.78
CA ALA A 526 -15.75 17.16 -9.87
C ALA A 526 -16.28 17.35 -11.30
N GLY A 527 -15.68 16.73 -12.32
CA GLY A 527 -16.05 16.86 -13.75
C GLY A 527 -17.45 16.37 -14.17
N SER A 528 -18.40 16.23 -13.24
CA SER A 528 -19.79 15.84 -13.52
C SER A 528 -20.86 16.61 -12.75
N LEU A 529 -20.51 17.68 -12.03
CA LEU A 529 -21.46 18.57 -11.35
C LEU A 529 -21.34 19.97 -11.98
N GLU A 530 -22.47 20.65 -12.21
CA GLU A 530 -22.53 21.98 -12.87
C GLU A 530 -21.40 22.90 -12.38
N ASP A 531 -20.59 23.43 -13.31
CA ASP A 531 -19.38 24.22 -13.06
C ASP A 531 -19.67 25.41 -12.11
N ILE A 532 -19.31 25.26 -10.83
CA ILE A 532 -19.29 26.38 -9.88
C ILE A 532 -17.90 27.04 -9.97
N ASP A 533 -17.86 28.32 -10.32
CA ASP A 533 -16.62 29.11 -10.36
C ASP A 533 -16.17 29.47 -8.94
N PHE A 534 -15.38 28.58 -8.32
CA PHE A 534 -14.85 28.76 -6.97
C PHE A 534 -13.95 29.99 -6.80
N SER A 535 -13.49 30.64 -7.89
CA SER A 535 -12.72 31.88 -7.78
C SER A 535 -13.56 33.07 -7.29
N LYS A 536 -14.88 32.96 -7.33
CA LYS A 536 -15.85 33.98 -6.91
C LYS A 536 -16.50 33.69 -5.55
N VAL A 537 -16.11 32.60 -4.91
CA VAL A 537 -16.65 32.15 -3.62
C VAL A 537 -15.81 32.70 -2.48
N GLN A 538 -16.45 33.31 -1.48
CA GLN A 538 -15.82 33.68 -0.22
C GLN A 538 -16.36 32.79 0.91
N VAL A 539 -15.45 32.26 1.73
CA VAL A 539 -15.77 31.46 2.93
C VAL A 539 -15.26 32.16 4.18
N GLU A 540 -15.99 32.02 5.28
CA GLU A 540 -15.57 32.58 6.57
C GLU A 540 -14.21 32.00 7.00
N GLN A 541 -13.38 32.83 7.63
CA GLN A 541 -12.10 32.39 8.18
C GLN A 541 -12.32 31.39 9.31
N LEU A 542 -11.40 30.43 9.41
CA LEU A 542 -11.41 29.47 10.52
C LEU A 542 -11.35 30.21 11.86
N PHE A 543 -12.06 29.68 12.85
CA PHE A 543 -11.96 30.18 14.23
C PHE A 543 -10.50 30.12 14.70
N GLU A 544 -10.01 31.20 15.29
CA GLU A 544 -8.66 31.25 15.88
C GLU A 544 -8.53 30.35 17.11
N ASP A 545 -9.65 30.13 17.82
CA ASP A 545 -9.69 29.30 19.01
C ASP A 545 -9.81 27.81 18.65
N MET A 546 -8.83 27.01 19.07
CA MET A 546 -8.87 25.55 18.93
C MET A 546 -9.79 24.93 19.99
N ILE A 547 -10.69 24.05 19.58
CA ILE A 547 -11.51 23.25 20.51
C ILE A 547 -10.75 21.98 20.92
N ASP A 548 -10.78 21.64 22.21
CA ASP A 548 -10.26 20.36 22.67
C ASP A 548 -11.25 19.21 22.40
N PHE A 549 -10.73 17.98 22.37
CA PHE A 549 -11.53 16.79 22.09
C PHE A 549 -12.65 16.58 23.12
N GLU A 550 -12.41 16.93 24.39
CA GLU A 550 -13.42 16.77 25.44
C GLU A 550 -14.62 17.69 25.18
N THR A 551 -14.37 18.92 24.74
CA THR A 551 -15.39 19.91 24.40
C THR A 551 -16.15 19.50 23.14
N PHE A 552 -15.45 19.05 22.10
CA PHE A 552 -16.10 18.53 20.89
C PHE A 552 -16.98 17.31 21.18
N SER A 553 -16.45 16.35 21.97
CA SER A 553 -17.16 15.09 22.29
C SER A 553 -18.45 15.29 23.08
N LYS A 554 -18.64 16.47 23.69
CA LYS A 554 -19.88 16.87 24.38
C LYS A 554 -20.99 17.29 23.41
N ALA A 555 -20.71 17.59 22.15
CA ALA A 555 -21.74 17.87 21.15
C ALA A 555 -22.31 16.56 20.58
N ASP A 556 -23.63 16.42 20.59
CA ASP A 556 -24.31 15.20 20.13
C ASP A 556 -24.88 15.38 18.72
N PHE A 557 -24.05 15.04 17.73
CA PHE A 557 -24.42 15.05 16.32
C PHE A 557 -25.10 13.73 15.92
N ARG A 558 -26.30 13.84 15.35
CA ARG A 558 -27.12 12.70 14.92
C ARG A 558 -27.60 12.85 13.49
N ALA A 559 -27.69 11.71 12.80
CA ALA A 559 -28.51 11.60 11.61
C ALA A 559 -29.99 11.64 12.02
N VAL A 560 -30.76 12.55 11.44
CA VAL A 560 -32.19 12.74 11.73
C VAL A 560 -33.02 12.58 10.47
N LYS A 561 -34.18 11.94 10.56
CA LYS A 561 -35.12 11.81 9.43
C LYS A 561 -36.16 12.90 9.50
N VAL A 562 -36.42 13.58 8.38
CA VAL A 562 -37.46 14.59 8.30
C VAL A 562 -38.81 13.91 8.15
N LEU A 563 -39.59 13.86 9.23
CA LEU A 563 -40.94 13.32 9.23
C LEU A 563 -41.93 14.32 8.63
N ASN A 564 -41.74 15.61 8.93
CA ASN A 564 -42.52 16.70 8.38
C ASN A 564 -41.69 17.99 8.34
N CYS A 565 -42.01 18.87 7.40
CA CYS A 565 -41.45 20.22 7.33
C CYS A 565 -42.53 21.20 6.89
N GLU A 566 -42.71 22.29 7.63
CA GLU A 566 -43.75 23.29 7.36
C GLU A 566 -43.22 24.72 7.53
N GLU A 567 -43.80 25.68 6.81
CA GLU A 567 -43.46 27.09 6.99
C GLU A 567 -44.02 27.63 8.30
N VAL A 568 -43.22 28.41 9.05
CA VAL A 568 -43.69 29.01 10.30
C VAL A 568 -44.61 30.20 10.00
N PRO A 569 -45.88 30.20 10.46
CA PRO A 569 -46.81 31.30 10.20
C PRO A 569 -46.25 32.65 10.69
N LYS A 570 -46.35 33.69 9.85
CA LYS A 570 -45.84 35.05 10.09
C LYS A 570 -44.31 35.19 10.10
N SER A 571 -43.56 34.11 9.82
CA SER A 571 -42.12 34.21 9.55
C SER A 571 -41.84 34.22 8.06
N LYS A 572 -40.96 35.12 7.62
CA LYS A 572 -40.45 35.13 6.24
C LYS A 572 -39.22 34.23 6.06
N LYS A 573 -38.62 33.75 7.14
CA LYS A 573 -37.32 33.06 7.13
C LYS A 573 -37.32 31.63 7.69
N LEU A 574 -38.32 31.26 8.49
CA LEU A 574 -38.27 30.03 9.27
C LEU A 574 -39.09 28.89 8.65
N LEU A 575 -38.46 27.72 8.56
CA LEU A 575 -39.10 26.41 8.44
C LEU A 575 -39.09 25.70 9.79
N LYS A 576 -40.14 24.92 10.06
CA LYS A 576 -40.27 24.06 11.24
C LYS A 576 -40.17 22.61 10.80
N PHE A 577 -39.19 21.91 11.34
CA PHE A 577 -38.95 20.50 11.13
C PHE A 577 -39.52 19.69 12.28
N THR A 578 -40.22 18.62 11.94
CA THR A 578 -40.51 17.50 12.85
C THR A 578 -39.60 16.34 12.44
N LEU A 579 -38.75 15.90 13.37
CA LEU A 579 -37.64 15.01 13.08
C LEU A 579 -37.71 13.73 13.92
N ASP A 580 -37.32 12.60 13.33
CA ASP A 580 -36.95 11.39 14.04
C ASP A 580 -35.44 11.37 14.27
N ASP A 581 -35.03 11.47 15.52
CA ASP A 581 -33.64 11.42 15.96
C ASP A 581 -33.26 10.07 16.60
N GLY A 582 -34.11 9.06 16.46
CA GLY A 582 -33.92 7.73 17.05
C GLY A 582 -34.22 7.64 18.56
N SER A 583 -34.63 8.74 19.21
CA SER A 583 -34.99 8.74 20.63
C SER A 583 -36.41 8.22 20.92
N GLY A 584 -37.20 7.98 19.86
CA GLY A 584 -38.62 7.59 19.96
C GLY A 584 -39.56 8.74 20.29
N LYS A 585 -39.08 9.99 20.33
CA LYS A 585 -39.89 11.21 20.40
C LYS A 585 -39.68 12.05 19.15
N GLU A 586 -40.72 12.74 18.72
CA GLU A 586 -40.60 13.74 17.66
C GLU A 586 -39.83 14.95 18.19
N ARG A 587 -38.73 15.29 17.53
CA ARG A 587 -37.94 16.49 17.82
C ARG A 587 -38.38 17.63 16.93
N VAL A 588 -38.55 18.82 17.51
CA VAL A 588 -38.88 20.03 16.75
C VAL A 588 -37.66 20.94 16.63
N ILE A 589 -37.26 21.27 15.40
CA ILE A 589 -36.19 22.25 15.13
C ILE A 589 -36.72 23.33 14.19
N LEU A 590 -36.47 24.60 14.51
CA LEU A 590 -36.76 25.73 13.62
C LEU A 590 -35.46 26.17 12.96
N SER A 591 -35.47 26.31 11.63
CA SER A 591 -34.30 26.74 10.86
C SER A 591 -34.61 27.88 9.91
N GLY A 592 -33.65 28.80 9.77
CA GLY A 592 -33.74 30.04 9.00
C GLY A 592 -33.59 29.89 7.48
N ILE A 593 -33.90 28.72 6.92
CA ILE A 593 -33.50 28.35 5.54
C ILE A 593 -34.63 28.47 4.51
N LYS A 594 -35.74 29.11 4.87
CA LYS A 594 -36.93 29.21 4.00
C LYS A 594 -36.65 29.89 2.66
N GLU A 595 -35.70 30.82 2.61
CA GLU A 595 -35.32 31.52 1.38
C GLU A 595 -34.58 30.61 0.39
N ASN A 596 -34.04 29.47 0.85
CA ASN A 596 -33.24 28.54 0.05
C ASN A 596 -33.93 27.19 -0.26
N TYR A 597 -34.93 26.79 0.54
CA TYR A 597 -35.59 25.48 0.40
C TYR A 597 -37.09 25.56 0.55
N ASN A 598 -37.81 24.80 -0.28
CA ASN A 598 -39.24 24.56 -0.08
C ASN A 598 -39.44 23.47 0.98
N ALA A 599 -40.45 23.65 1.83
CA ALA A 599 -40.72 22.73 2.93
C ALA A 599 -41.03 21.29 2.45
N GLU A 600 -41.75 21.14 1.33
CA GLU A 600 -42.17 19.84 0.80
C GLU A 600 -40.98 18.99 0.31
N ASP A 601 -39.95 19.62 -0.26
CA ASP A 601 -38.78 18.94 -0.83
C ASP A 601 -37.88 18.30 0.24
N LEU A 602 -38.03 18.74 1.50
CA LEU A 602 -37.23 18.28 2.62
C LEU A 602 -37.86 17.08 3.35
N ILE A 603 -39.13 16.77 3.11
CA ILE A 603 -39.82 15.65 3.75
C ILE A 603 -39.21 14.32 3.26
N GLY A 604 -38.91 13.41 4.20
CA GLY A 604 -38.28 12.12 3.91
C GLY A 604 -36.76 12.17 3.71
N LYS A 605 -36.14 13.35 3.72
CA LYS A 605 -34.68 13.48 3.67
C LYS A 605 -34.03 13.10 5.00
N THR A 606 -32.75 12.76 4.93
CA THR A 606 -31.90 12.49 6.10
C THR A 606 -30.93 13.64 6.27
N LEU A 607 -30.94 14.29 7.44
CA LEU A 607 -30.15 15.49 7.72
C LEU A 607 -29.18 15.23 8.88
N LEU A 608 -28.17 16.08 9.00
CA LEU A 608 -27.31 16.15 10.17
C LEU A 608 -27.83 17.22 11.15
N ALA A 609 -27.97 16.87 12.43
CA ALA A 609 -28.38 17.81 13.47
C ALA A 609 -27.62 17.62 14.79
N ILE A 610 -27.39 18.72 15.51
CA ILE A 610 -26.98 18.68 16.93
C ILE A 610 -28.23 18.60 17.78
N CYS A 611 -28.36 17.53 18.56
CA CYS A 611 -29.60 17.18 19.27
C CYS A 611 -29.57 17.50 20.78
N ASN A 612 -28.41 17.91 21.32
CA ASN A 612 -28.24 18.20 22.75
C ASN A 612 -28.02 19.68 23.08
N LEU A 613 -28.47 20.59 22.21
CA LEU A 613 -28.53 22.01 22.53
C LEU A 613 -29.73 22.32 23.44
N PRO A 614 -29.59 23.25 24.41
CA PRO A 614 -30.72 23.74 25.20
C PRO A 614 -31.83 24.30 24.29
N PRO A 615 -33.12 23.99 24.54
CA PRO A 615 -34.21 24.50 23.72
C PRO A 615 -34.23 26.03 23.65
N ARG A 616 -34.32 26.57 22.44
CA ARG A 616 -34.42 28.02 22.19
C ARG A 616 -35.81 28.37 21.69
N LYS A 617 -36.52 29.22 22.41
CA LYS A 617 -37.85 29.67 22.00
C LYS A 617 -37.77 30.65 20.83
N MET A 618 -38.38 30.29 19.71
CA MET A 618 -38.40 31.06 18.47
C MET A 618 -39.84 31.15 17.97
N MET A 619 -40.37 32.37 17.81
CA MET A 619 -41.76 32.60 17.39
C MET A 619 -42.82 31.86 18.24
N GLY A 620 -42.50 31.59 19.52
CA GLY A 620 -43.37 30.87 20.46
C GLY A 620 -43.24 29.34 20.43
N ILE A 621 -42.38 28.78 19.57
CA ILE A 621 -42.09 27.34 19.46
C ILE A 621 -40.70 27.07 20.02
N ASP A 622 -40.54 25.99 20.79
CA ASP A 622 -39.23 25.59 21.31
C ASP A 622 -38.46 24.82 20.22
N SER A 623 -37.31 25.35 19.82
CA SER A 623 -36.38 24.69 18.89
C SER A 623 -35.37 23.88 19.69
N GLU A 624 -35.45 22.56 19.57
CA GLU A 624 -34.73 21.58 20.40
C GLU A 624 -33.48 21.05 19.69
N GLY A 625 -32.67 21.93 19.14
CA GLY A 625 -31.47 21.55 18.39
C GLY A 625 -31.17 22.49 17.23
N MET A 626 -30.21 22.09 16.42
CA MET A 626 -29.79 22.82 15.23
C MET A 626 -29.46 21.85 14.10
N ILE A 627 -30.07 22.06 12.93
CA ILE A 627 -29.68 21.35 11.69
C ILE A 627 -28.43 22.01 11.11
N ILE A 628 -27.54 21.20 10.53
CA ILE A 628 -26.25 21.67 10.03
C ILE A 628 -26.36 22.04 8.55
N SER A 629 -25.88 23.24 8.22
CA SER A 629 -25.83 23.77 6.86
C SER A 629 -24.44 24.38 6.63
N ALA A 630 -23.94 24.27 5.41
CA ALA A 630 -22.77 25.00 4.94
C ALA A 630 -23.22 26.32 4.33
N ILE A 631 -22.52 27.41 4.64
CA ILE A 631 -22.74 28.73 4.05
C ILE A 631 -21.50 29.17 3.28
N HIS A 632 -21.70 29.89 2.20
CA HIS A 632 -20.65 30.62 1.48
C HIS A 632 -21.25 31.85 0.82
N GLU A 633 -20.42 32.84 0.48
CA GLU A 633 -20.83 34.00 -0.29
C GLU A 633 -20.40 33.81 -1.75
N GLU A 634 -21.32 34.00 -2.69
CA GLU A 634 -21.07 33.94 -4.13
C GLU A 634 -21.59 35.23 -4.77
N GLU A 635 -20.71 35.99 -5.43
CA GLU A 635 -21.03 37.27 -6.09
C GLU A 635 -21.76 38.32 -5.21
N GLY A 636 -21.56 38.29 -3.88
CA GLY A 636 -22.20 39.23 -2.94
C GLY A 636 -23.52 38.73 -2.33
N GLU A 637 -23.94 37.50 -2.65
CA GLU A 637 -25.11 36.85 -2.06
C GLU A 637 -24.71 35.66 -1.18
N GLU A 638 -25.28 35.56 0.02
CA GLU A 638 -25.09 34.40 0.91
C GLU A 638 -25.89 33.20 0.37
N LYS A 639 -25.19 32.11 0.04
CA LYS A 639 -25.77 30.81 -0.34
C LYS A 639 -25.68 29.84 0.84
N LEU A 640 -26.75 29.08 1.04
CA LEU A 640 -26.86 28.09 2.11
C LEU A 640 -27.17 26.72 1.54
N ASN A 641 -26.37 25.73 1.95
CA ASN A 641 -26.49 24.33 1.56
C ASN A 641 -26.70 23.44 2.78
N LEU A 642 -27.86 22.79 2.87
CA LEU A 642 -28.17 21.88 3.96
C LEU A 642 -27.37 20.57 3.84
N VAL A 643 -26.77 20.10 4.94
CA VAL A 643 -26.01 18.83 4.93
C VAL A 643 -26.97 17.65 4.91
N MET A 644 -27.23 17.12 3.71
CA MET A 644 -28.05 15.93 3.49
C MET A 644 -27.18 14.67 3.46
N LEU A 645 -27.62 13.65 4.20
CA LEU A 645 -26.91 12.38 4.35
C LEU A 645 -27.57 11.28 3.51
N ASN A 646 -26.84 10.19 3.26
CA ASN A 646 -27.36 9.03 2.56
C ASN A 646 -28.64 8.49 3.26
N PRO A 647 -29.75 8.29 2.54
CA PRO A 647 -31.03 7.87 3.12
C PRO A 647 -31.00 6.50 3.81
N ARG A 648 -29.98 5.65 3.54
CA ARG A 648 -29.81 4.35 4.22
C ARG A 648 -29.31 4.46 5.66
N ILE A 649 -28.79 5.60 6.08
CA ILE A 649 -28.32 5.81 7.46
C ILE A 649 -29.53 5.86 8.41
N PRO A 650 -29.60 5.03 9.47
CA PRO A 650 -30.75 5.00 10.37
C PRO A 650 -30.86 6.29 11.23
N ALA A 651 -32.09 6.64 11.62
CA ALA A 651 -32.32 7.73 12.57
C ALA A 651 -31.57 7.47 13.89
N GLY A 652 -30.92 8.51 14.43
CA GLY A 652 -30.16 8.43 15.68
C GLY A 652 -28.75 7.86 15.56
N ALA A 653 -28.28 7.53 14.36
CA ALA A 653 -26.88 7.21 14.12
C ALA A 653 -25.99 8.37 14.61
N LYS A 654 -24.99 8.04 15.43
CA LYS A 654 -24.05 9.01 16.00
C LYS A 654 -22.96 9.34 14.99
N MET A 655 -22.64 10.62 14.85
CA MET A 655 -21.47 11.07 14.08
C MET A 655 -20.29 11.27 15.05
N TYR A 656 -19.12 10.79 14.66
CA TYR A 656 -17.87 10.89 15.43
C TYR A 656 -16.93 11.93 14.84
#